data_AF-A0A497B369-F1
#
_entry.id   AF-A0A497B369-F1
#
_cell.length_a   1.000
_cell.length_b   1.000
_cell.length_c   1.000
_cell.angle_alpha   90.00
_cell.angle_beta   90.00
_cell.angle_gamma   90.00
#
_symmetry.space_group_name_H-M   'P 1'
#
loop_
_entity.id
_entity.type
_entity.pdbx_description
1 polymer ?
#
loop_
_entity_poly.entity_id
_entity_poly.type
_entity_poly.pdbx_seq_one_letter_code
_entity_poly.pdbx_strand_id
1 'polypeptide(L)'
;MTTALIRGKSLLAKGMTLLRQPLFANAGYLLGINLVGALVGFVFWGLAARLYRPEDVGMASAVISAVALVSGIAGLGVGTGVVRFLPQARSPKHFLNTAFTFNVVTAILVGGVFLAGLSLWFPSLMVLRQNMLYSTGFLAYTAATTLGAVVQMTFVARRQAVYALIQTCVVNGGRLLLVLVLVGLGAAGLVGSVAVATVLAILFSLFGLLSRVESGYRLRPDFSWPDLATIIPYSVGNYVAGLLTQTLQTLVPIIVLEILGPASSGYTYIAWMLGSLLASPGMSLAGSAFAEGSNTPHRLTGILTRSVALALSLTLPGAVVLGVAAPWVLLLFGPSYAQEASGLLRWLSVAAPLVVLTGLYFTYLRVQKRIGRLVVLSTTMAVVTLGVAVSLMPRLGIAASGVGWLVGNGLVAVIALGSVWSGVFRGREEKQQMSVVNEPDPQEHNPLIVAAIPCYNEAHFIADVVRQTQQHVDITVVVDDGSTDGTAEAAQAAGAQVIRHPTNLGPGAAARNCLQAGLDRQADILVTLDGDGQHDPDEILQVIAPILAGEADLVIGSRFLGRYNNVAGYRRFGINVITFLYNFGARAKITDGQSCFRAYNRRALDTLRITEPGFGFSVETLVQARNAGLRIREASISCVYHEESHSMNPVLHGVGVALMVVKHRGIAMLSSSAGSSALVVD
;
A
#
# COMPACT_ATOMS: atom_id res chain seq x y z
N MET A 1 -3.26 -35.85 -8.88
CA MET A 1 -2.47 -35.12 -7.85
C MET A 1 -1.20 -34.44 -8.41
N THR A 2 -0.62 -34.93 -9.50
CA THR A 2 0.63 -34.43 -10.11
C THR A 2 0.47 -33.12 -10.91
N THR A 3 -0.68 -32.88 -11.53
CA THR A 3 -0.92 -31.72 -12.42
C THR A 3 -1.18 -30.40 -11.67
N ALA A 4 -1.75 -30.44 -10.46
CA ALA A 4 -1.96 -29.28 -9.61
C ALA A 4 -0.64 -28.72 -9.03
N LEU A 5 0.32 -29.60 -8.72
CA LEU A 5 1.69 -29.21 -8.34
C LEU A 5 2.44 -28.53 -9.49
N ILE A 6 2.20 -28.96 -10.74
CA ILE A 6 2.83 -28.38 -11.94
C ILE A 6 2.25 -26.98 -12.25
N ARG A 7 0.93 -26.78 -12.11
CA ARG A 7 0.28 -25.47 -12.29
C ARG A 7 0.61 -24.47 -11.16
N GLY A 8 0.72 -24.92 -9.90
CA GLY A 8 1.21 -24.09 -8.80
C GLY A 8 2.64 -23.62 -9.02
N LYS A 9 3.51 -24.50 -9.53
CA LYS A 9 4.87 -24.14 -9.96
C LYS A 9 4.89 -23.15 -11.14
N SER A 10 3.95 -23.24 -12.08
CA SER A 10 3.82 -22.32 -13.23
C SER A 10 3.37 -20.91 -12.81
N LEU A 11 2.44 -20.78 -11.86
CA LEU A 11 2.03 -19.48 -11.30
C LEU A 11 3.10 -18.87 -10.40
N LEU A 12 3.78 -19.68 -9.58
CA LEU A 12 4.98 -19.25 -8.86
C LEU A 12 6.10 -18.84 -9.81
N ALA A 13 6.28 -19.56 -10.93
CA ALA A 13 7.26 -19.21 -11.96
C ALA A 13 6.88 -17.92 -12.70
N LYS A 14 5.59 -17.68 -12.98
CA LYS A 14 5.07 -16.42 -13.55
C LYS A 14 5.18 -15.23 -12.59
N GLY A 15 4.89 -15.43 -11.30
CA GLY A 15 5.14 -14.45 -10.24
C GLY A 15 6.63 -14.17 -10.05
N MET A 16 7.49 -15.20 -10.10
CA MET A 16 8.95 -15.06 -10.09
C MET A 16 9.47 -14.38 -11.35
N THR A 17 8.85 -14.54 -12.52
CA THR A 17 9.26 -13.83 -13.75
C THR A 17 8.82 -12.36 -13.75
N LEU A 18 7.69 -12.01 -13.12
CA LEU A 18 7.33 -10.62 -12.84
C LEU A 18 8.29 -9.98 -11.82
N LEU A 19 8.67 -10.70 -10.75
CA LEU A 19 9.71 -10.27 -9.81
C LEU A 19 11.11 -10.18 -10.45
N ARG A 20 11.35 -10.84 -11.58
CA ARG A 20 12.60 -10.73 -12.37
C ARG A 20 12.65 -9.48 -13.24
N GLN A 21 11.54 -8.75 -13.44
CA GLN A 21 11.60 -7.46 -14.11
C GLN A 21 12.39 -6.47 -13.23
N PRO A 22 13.35 -5.70 -13.79
CA PRO A 22 14.29 -4.88 -13.00
C PRO A 22 13.61 -3.89 -12.04
N LEU A 23 12.43 -3.38 -12.41
CA LEU A 23 11.70 -2.39 -11.63
C LEU A 23 11.00 -3.01 -10.42
N PHE A 24 10.36 -4.17 -10.58
CA PHE A 24 9.72 -4.91 -9.49
C PHE A 24 10.74 -5.60 -8.58
N ALA A 25 11.87 -6.07 -9.13
CA ALA A 25 12.99 -6.55 -8.34
C ALA A 25 13.51 -5.47 -7.39
N ASN A 26 13.73 -4.25 -7.91
CA ASN A 26 14.24 -3.12 -7.12
C ASN A 26 13.26 -2.70 -6.00
N ALA A 27 11.96 -2.64 -6.29
CA ALA A 27 10.93 -2.39 -5.27
C ALA A 27 10.91 -3.50 -4.20
N GLY A 28 11.03 -4.78 -4.60
CA GLY A 28 11.14 -5.91 -3.68
C GLY A 28 12.34 -5.82 -2.75
N TYR A 29 13.51 -5.40 -3.25
CA TYR A 29 14.69 -5.19 -2.40
C TYR A 29 14.51 -4.03 -1.40
N LEU A 30 13.87 -2.92 -1.82
CA LEU A 30 13.58 -1.80 -0.94
C LEU A 30 12.59 -2.19 0.18
N LEU A 31 11.57 -2.98 -0.15
CA LEU A 31 10.68 -3.57 0.86
C LEU A 31 11.44 -4.53 1.79
N GLY A 32 12.34 -5.34 1.22
CA GLY A 32 13.22 -6.24 1.97
C GLY A 32 14.08 -5.52 2.99
N ILE A 33 14.63 -4.34 2.66
CA ILE A 33 15.44 -3.53 3.60
C ILE A 33 14.63 -3.18 4.85
N ASN A 34 13.41 -2.67 4.66
CA ASN A 34 12.53 -2.30 5.77
C ASN A 34 12.10 -3.53 6.59
N LEU A 35 11.74 -4.62 5.91
CA LEU A 35 11.29 -5.85 6.56
C LEU A 35 12.41 -6.50 7.39
N VAL A 36 13.62 -6.64 6.82
CA VAL A 36 14.79 -7.19 7.52
C VAL A 36 15.16 -6.30 8.70
N GLY A 37 15.21 -4.98 8.50
CA GLY A 37 15.52 -4.03 9.57
C GLY A 37 14.54 -4.11 10.74
N ALA A 38 13.24 -4.19 10.44
CA ALA A 38 12.18 -4.30 11.44
C ALA A 38 12.23 -5.64 12.19
N LEU A 39 12.30 -6.78 11.48
CA LEU A 39 12.30 -8.11 12.08
C LEU A 39 13.57 -8.35 12.91
N VAL A 40 14.75 -8.07 12.34
CA VAL A 40 16.00 -8.27 13.09
C VAL A 40 16.13 -7.23 14.20
N GLY A 41 15.59 -6.02 14.03
CA GLY A 41 15.51 -5.03 15.10
C GLY A 41 14.68 -5.53 16.28
N PHE A 42 13.50 -6.09 16.01
CA PHE A 42 12.66 -6.71 17.04
C PHE A 42 13.40 -7.82 17.79
N VAL A 43 14.08 -8.72 17.06
CA VAL A 43 14.85 -9.81 17.68
C VAL A 43 16.03 -9.28 18.49
N PHE A 44 16.81 -8.34 17.93
CA PHE A 44 17.96 -7.72 18.60
C PHE A 44 17.54 -7.08 19.92
N TRP A 45 16.48 -6.27 19.92
CA TRP A 45 16.00 -5.62 21.12
C TRP A 45 15.27 -6.57 22.07
N GLY A 46 14.68 -7.65 21.56
CA GLY A 46 14.17 -8.76 22.37
C GLY A 46 15.28 -9.48 23.14
N LEU A 47 16.39 -9.79 22.48
CA LEU A 47 17.58 -10.33 23.12
C LEU A 47 18.19 -9.33 24.10
N ALA A 48 18.32 -8.06 23.72
CA ALA A 48 18.84 -7.01 24.59
C ALA A 48 18.02 -6.90 25.88
N ALA A 49 16.69 -6.88 25.79
CA ALA A 49 15.80 -6.78 26.94
C ALA A 49 15.87 -8.00 27.88
N ARG A 50 16.26 -9.18 27.37
CA ARG A 50 16.39 -10.42 28.14
C ARG A 50 17.78 -10.64 28.74
N LEU A 51 18.82 -10.21 28.04
CA LEU A 51 20.22 -10.48 28.38
C LEU A 51 20.88 -9.32 29.14
N TYR A 52 20.39 -8.10 28.95
CA TYR A 52 20.91 -6.90 29.59
C TYR A 52 19.91 -6.34 30.60
N ARG A 53 20.40 -5.48 31.51
CA ARG A 53 19.55 -4.80 32.46
C ARG A 53 18.77 -3.67 31.78
N PRO A 54 17.56 -3.31 32.25
CA PRO A 54 16.80 -2.21 31.68
C PRO A 54 17.56 -0.88 31.62
N GLU A 55 18.45 -0.62 32.59
CA GLU A 55 19.30 0.58 32.63
C GLU A 55 20.31 0.58 31.48
N ASP A 56 20.90 -0.57 31.16
CA ASP A 56 21.84 -0.74 30.05
C ASP A 56 21.13 -0.50 28.71
N VAL A 57 19.93 -1.07 28.55
CA VAL A 57 19.08 -0.89 27.36
C VAL A 57 18.70 0.57 27.18
N GLY A 58 18.37 1.27 28.27
CA GLY A 58 18.01 2.68 28.24
C GLY A 58 19.16 3.63 27.92
N MET A 59 20.34 3.40 28.52
CA MET A 59 21.53 4.18 28.19
C MET A 59 21.95 3.92 26.73
N ALA A 60 21.98 2.66 26.30
CA ALA A 60 22.38 2.31 24.94
C ALA A 60 21.41 2.86 23.88
N SER A 61 20.11 2.75 24.10
CA SER A 61 19.10 3.30 23.19
C SER A 61 19.16 4.83 23.10
N ALA A 62 19.44 5.52 24.21
CA ALA A 62 19.65 6.97 24.19
C ALA A 62 20.91 7.37 23.40
N VAL A 63 22.04 6.66 23.57
CA VAL A 63 23.26 6.89 22.77
C VAL A 63 23.02 6.62 21.29
N ILE A 64 22.34 5.51 20.95
CA ILE A 64 21.98 5.19 19.55
C ILE A 64 21.07 6.27 18.96
N SER A 65 20.11 6.78 19.75
CA SER A 65 19.21 7.84 19.32
C SER A 65 19.95 9.18 19.16
N ALA A 66 20.95 9.47 20.00
CA ALA A 66 21.82 10.63 19.85
C ALA A 66 22.65 10.54 18.56
N VAL A 67 23.22 9.37 18.25
CA VAL A 67 23.91 9.13 16.97
C VAL A 67 22.97 9.33 15.79
N ALA A 68 21.73 8.80 15.86
CA ALA A 68 20.74 8.97 14.81
C ALA A 68 20.33 10.44 14.62
N LEU A 69 20.20 11.21 15.71
CA LEU A 69 19.92 12.64 15.68
C LEU A 69 21.06 13.42 15.03
N VAL A 70 22.30 13.20 15.48
CA VAL A 70 23.49 13.89 14.96
C VAL A 70 23.72 13.54 13.50
N SER A 71 23.59 12.26 13.13
CA SER A 71 23.67 11.80 11.75
C SER A 71 22.57 12.42 10.87
N GLY A 72 21.34 12.48 11.39
CA GLY A 72 20.22 13.15 10.75
C GLY A 72 20.41 14.66 10.58
N ILE A 73 21.22 15.34 11.39
CA ILE A 73 21.57 16.74 11.15
C ILE A 73 22.72 16.84 10.13
N ALA A 74 23.74 16.00 10.29
CA ALA A 74 24.96 16.02 9.50
C ALA A 74 24.78 15.59 8.02
N GLY A 75 23.74 14.81 7.71
CA GLY A 75 23.50 14.33 6.36
C GLY A 75 23.20 15.44 5.33
N LEU A 76 22.74 16.61 5.76
CA LEU A 76 22.43 17.82 4.97
C LEU A 76 21.73 17.56 3.61
N GLY A 77 20.92 16.51 3.52
CA GLY A 77 20.22 16.12 2.29
C GLY A 77 21.11 15.53 1.18
N VAL A 78 22.39 15.25 1.44
CA VAL A 78 23.32 14.74 0.43
C VAL A 78 22.79 13.46 -0.23
N GLY A 79 22.22 12.53 0.54
CA GLY A 79 21.65 11.29 0.02
C GLY A 79 20.54 11.51 -1.02
N THR A 80 19.64 12.48 -0.82
CA THR A 80 18.59 12.80 -1.81
C THR A 80 19.18 13.44 -3.07
N GLY A 81 20.24 14.24 -2.93
CA GLY A 81 20.98 14.79 -4.06
C GLY A 81 21.68 13.72 -4.88
N VAL A 82 22.31 12.73 -4.23
CA VAL A 82 22.97 11.60 -4.90
C VAL A 82 21.98 10.83 -5.78
N VAL A 83 20.79 10.52 -5.29
CA VAL A 83 19.75 9.82 -6.08
C VAL A 83 19.39 10.59 -7.35
N ARG A 84 19.31 11.92 -7.27
CA ARG A 84 18.90 12.77 -8.40
C ARG A 84 20.02 13.02 -9.40
N PHE A 85 21.21 13.40 -8.91
CA PHE A 85 22.27 13.97 -9.74
C PHE A 85 23.35 12.95 -10.15
N LEU A 86 23.55 11.87 -9.38
CA LEU A 86 24.55 10.86 -9.74
C LEU A 86 24.33 10.25 -11.14
N PRO A 87 23.10 9.93 -11.58
CA PRO A 87 22.89 9.37 -12.92
C PRO A 87 23.28 10.31 -14.07
N GLN A 88 23.34 11.62 -13.80
CA GLN A 88 23.64 12.67 -14.79
C GLN A 88 25.03 13.29 -14.59
N ALA A 89 25.77 12.84 -13.57
CA ALA A 89 27.07 13.40 -13.24
C ALA A 89 28.09 13.12 -14.35
N ARG A 90 28.82 14.16 -14.78
CA ARG A 90 29.90 14.04 -15.78
C ARG A 90 31.02 13.11 -15.30
N SER A 91 31.35 13.17 -14.02
CA SER A 91 32.38 12.36 -13.37
C SER A 91 31.82 11.67 -12.11
N PRO A 92 31.06 10.57 -12.25
CA PRO A 92 30.35 9.94 -11.13
C PRO A 92 31.25 9.57 -9.94
N LYS A 93 32.49 9.13 -10.21
CA LYS A 93 33.46 8.75 -9.18
C LYS A 93 33.91 9.94 -8.33
N HIS A 94 34.21 11.07 -8.98
CA HIS A 94 34.61 12.32 -8.32
C HIS A 94 33.45 12.91 -7.52
N PHE A 95 32.25 12.88 -8.11
CA PHE A 95 31.02 13.29 -7.45
C PHE A 95 30.75 12.47 -6.18
N LEU A 96 30.90 11.14 -6.25
CA LEU A 96 30.75 10.26 -5.09
C LEU A 96 31.81 10.52 -4.01
N ASN A 97 33.08 10.65 -4.37
CA ASN A 97 34.14 10.97 -3.42
C ASN A 97 33.89 12.32 -2.73
N THR A 98 33.44 13.34 -3.46
CA THR A 98 33.05 14.64 -2.90
C THR A 98 31.89 14.50 -1.92
N ALA A 99 30.83 13.78 -2.31
CA ALA A 99 29.66 13.56 -1.45
C ALA A 99 30.02 12.80 -0.17
N PHE A 100 30.83 11.75 -0.27
CA PHE A 100 31.26 10.95 0.89
C PHE A 100 32.19 11.72 1.82
N THR A 101 33.16 12.45 1.26
CA THR A 101 34.11 13.28 2.04
C THR A 101 33.35 14.36 2.80
N PHE A 102 32.49 15.11 2.11
CA PHE A 102 31.67 16.16 2.72
C PHE A 102 30.79 15.62 3.86
N ASN A 103 30.18 14.45 3.66
CA ASN A 103 29.29 13.85 4.64
C ASN A 103 30.04 13.38 5.90
N VAL A 104 31.21 12.74 5.75
CA VAL A 104 32.06 12.34 6.89
C VAL A 104 32.56 13.56 7.67
N VAL A 105 33.04 14.60 6.97
CA VAL A 105 33.52 15.84 7.61
C VAL A 105 32.38 16.50 8.38
N THR A 106 31.20 16.63 7.78
CA THR A 106 30.03 17.22 8.46
C THR A 106 29.60 16.39 9.67
N ALA A 107 29.61 15.05 9.57
CA ALA A 107 29.28 14.17 10.69
C ALA A 107 30.23 14.33 11.87
N ILE A 108 31.54 14.45 11.61
CA ILE A 108 32.54 14.68 12.66
C ILE A 108 32.37 16.07 13.28
N LEU A 109 32.14 17.11 12.47
CA LEU A 109 31.96 18.48 12.97
C LEU A 109 30.69 18.60 13.83
N VAL A 110 29.55 18.16 13.32
CA VAL A 110 28.26 18.21 14.06
C VAL A 110 28.33 17.31 15.30
N GLY A 111 28.94 16.13 15.20
CA GLY A 111 29.18 15.25 16.35
C GLY A 111 30.11 15.87 17.40
N GLY A 112 31.15 16.58 16.98
CA GLY A 112 32.06 17.30 17.87
C GLY A 112 31.34 18.41 18.63
N VAL A 113 30.51 19.20 17.94
CA VAL A 113 29.64 20.21 18.56
C VAL A 113 28.66 19.55 19.54
N PHE A 114 28.03 18.44 19.15
CA PHE A 114 27.13 17.67 20.01
C PHE A 114 27.81 17.21 21.32
N LEU A 115 29.02 16.67 21.22
CA LEU A 115 29.81 16.25 22.38
C LEU A 115 30.20 17.46 23.25
N ALA A 116 30.67 18.54 22.63
CA ALA A 116 31.11 19.74 23.34
C ALA A 116 30.00 20.35 24.20
N GLY A 117 28.76 20.38 23.69
CA GLY A 117 27.60 20.94 24.39
C GLY A 117 26.82 19.97 25.27
N LEU A 118 27.28 18.72 25.48
CA LEU A 118 26.55 17.72 26.31
C LEU A 118 26.15 18.25 27.69
N SER A 119 27.00 19.05 28.33
CA SER A 119 26.71 19.64 29.63
C SER A 119 25.56 20.65 29.61
N LEU A 120 25.24 21.23 28.45
CA LEU A 120 24.17 22.21 28.28
C LEU A 120 22.83 21.56 27.96
N TRP A 121 22.82 20.55 27.09
CA TRP A 121 21.56 19.95 26.62
C TRP A 121 21.25 18.57 27.19
N PHE A 122 22.24 17.68 27.36
CA PHE A 122 22.02 16.28 27.72
C PHE A 122 23.09 15.78 28.73
N PRO A 123 23.04 16.27 29.98
CA PRO A 123 24.02 15.92 31.01
C PRO A 123 24.13 14.41 31.28
N SER A 124 23.05 13.64 31.13
CA SER A 124 23.07 12.19 31.36
C SER A 124 23.91 11.43 30.33
N LEU A 125 24.18 12.03 29.17
CA LEU A 125 25.07 11.48 28.14
C LEU A 125 26.54 11.88 28.33
N MET A 126 26.90 12.54 29.43
CA MET A 126 28.29 12.97 29.68
C MET A 126 29.29 11.82 29.77
N VAL A 127 28.81 10.58 29.98
CA VAL A 127 29.59 9.35 29.85
C VAL A 127 30.38 9.29 28.52
N LEU A 128 29.83 9.84 27.43
CA LEU A 128 30.48 9.87 26.12
C LEU A 128 31.78 10.70 26.09
N ARG A 129 31.97 11.62 27.04
CA ARG A 129 33.17 12.46 27.17
C ARG A 129 34.13 12.01 28.27
N GLN A 130 33.76 11.01 29.08
CA GLN A 130 34.61 10.55 30.17
C GLN A 130 35.90 9.88 29.67
N ASN A 131 35.86 9.27 28.49
CA ASN A 131 37.01 8.60 27.89
C ASN A 131 37.11 8.93 26.40
N MET A 132 38.35 9.14 25.92
CA MET A 132 38.66 9.33 24.51
C MET A 132 38.12 8.19 23.64
N LEU A 133 38.10 6.95 24.15
CA LEU A 133 37.50 5.81 23.44
C LEU A 133 36.00 6.01 23.16
N TYR A 134 35.23 6.53 24.11
CA TYR A 134 33.79 6.76 23.93
C TYR A 134 33.51 7.95 23.02
N SER A 135 34.29 9.03 23.14
CA SER A 135 34.16 10.20 22.25
C SER A 135 34.52 9.83 20.81
N THR A 136 35.66 9.18 20.60
CA THR A 136 36.09 8.74 19.27
C THR A 136 35.17 7.66 18.70
N GLY A 137 34.72 6.71 19.53
CA GLY A 137 33.75 5.69 19.14
C GLY A 137 32.41 6.29 18.73
N PHE A 138 31.90 7.29 19.45
CA PHE A 138 30.68 8.02 19.10
C PHE A 138 30.82 8.75 17.77
N LEU A 139 31.93 9.46 17.55
CA LEU A 139 32.19 10.17 16.29
C LEU A 139 32.36 9.19 15.11
N ALA A 140 33.08 8.10 15.30
CA ALA A 140 33.25 7.06 14.28
C ALA A 140 31.92 6.41 13.92
N TYR A 141 31.10 6.07 14.91
CA TYR A 141 29.77 5.50 14.69
C TYR A 141 28.82 6.49 13.99
N THR A 142 28.88 7.77 14.36
CA THR A 142 28.12 8.85 13.70
C THR A 142 28.55 9.01 12.24
N ALA A 143 29.86 9.08 11.97
CA ALA A 143 30.38 9.17 10.62
C ALA A 143 30.00 7.95 9.77
N ALA A 144 30.12 6.74 10.33
CA ALA A 144 29.73 5.51 9.64
C ALA A 144 28.24 5.44 9.34
N THR A 145 27.37 5.83 10.29
CA THR A 145 25.92 5.88 10.08
C THR A 145 25.55 6.87 8.97
N THR A 146 26.14 8.06 9.00
CA THR A 146 25.84 9.13 8.01
C THR A 146 26.34 8.74 6.63
N LEU A 147 27.57 8.25 6.52
CA LEU A 147 28.14 7.77 5.26
C LEU A 147 27.38 6.56 4.72
N GLY A 148 26.98 5.65 5.61
CA GLY A 148 26.22 4.45 5.27
C GLY A 148 24.88 4.75 4.60
N ALA A 149 24.20 5.80 5.05
CA ALA A 149 22.97 6.27 4.41
C ALA A 149 23.22 6.77 2.98
N VAL A 150 24.30 7.54 2.75
CA VAL A 150 24.66 8.01 1.41
C VAL A 150 25.07 6.86 0.48
N VAL A 151 25.84 5.89 0.98
CA VAL A 151 26.23 4.69 0.22
C VAL A 151 25.01 3.87 -0.22
N GLN A 152 24.02 3.68 0.66
CA GLN A 152 22.77 3.02 0.27
C GLN A 152 22.04 3.79 -0.85
N MET A 153 21.98 5.12 -0.74
CA MET A 153 21.37 5.97 -1.76
C MET A 153 22.11 5.90 -3.10
N THR A 154 23.43 5.67 -3.11
CA THR A 154 24.20 5.38 -4.33
C THR A 154 23.73 4.10 -5.02
N PHE A 155 23.51 3.02 -4.26
CA PHE A 155 22.99 1.76 -4.82
C PHE A 155 21.58 1.94 -5.41
N VAL A 156 20.73 2.73 -4.73
CA VAL A 156 19.39 3.07 -5.23
C VAL A 156 19.47 3.93 -6.49
N ALA A 157 20.35 4.94 -6.51
CA ALA A 157 20.58 5.81 -7.67
C ALA A 157 20.98 5.03 -8.92
N ARG A 158 21.76 3.95 -8.74
CA ARG A 158 22.18 3.03 -9.80
C ARG A 158 21.21 1.88 -10.08
N ARG A 159 20.03 1.88 -9.47
CA ARG A 159 18.98 0.85 -9.61
C ARG A 159 19.48 -0.56 -9.25
N GLN A 160 20.39 -0.64 -8.29
CA GLN A 160 20.94 -1.90 -7.78
C GLN A 160 20.68 -2.02 -6.27
N ALA A 161 19.42 -1.84 -5.84
CA ALA A 161 19.05 -1.87 -4.41
C ALA A 161 19.35 -3.21 -3.71
N VAL A 162 19.64 -4.28 -4.46
CA VAL A 162 20.14 -5.54 -3.88
C VAL A 162 21.38 -5.34 -3.01
N TYR A 163 22.28 -4.43 -3.38
CA TYR A 163 23.49 -4.15 -2.59
C TYR A 163 23.17 -3.36 -1.31
N ALA A 164 22.14 -2.50 -1.34
CA ALA A 164 21.63 -1.86 -0.12
C ALA A 164 20.97 -2.87 0.83
N LEU A 165 20.27 -3.88 0.28
CA LEU A 165 19.75 -5.00 1.07
C LEU A 165 20.89 -5.83 1.68
N ILE A 166 21.94 -6.17 0.91
CA ILE A 166 23.10 -6.90 1.43
C ILE A 166 23.77 -6.11 2.56
N GLN A 167 24.03 -4.81 2.37
CA GLN A 167 24.56 -3.95 3.43
C GLN A 167 23.68 -4.01 4.69
N THR A 168 22.36 -3.92 4.52
CA THR A 168 21.39 -4.03 5.63
C THR A 168 21.50 -5.37 6.34
N CYS A 169 21.60 -6.48 5.60
CA CYS A 169 21.79 -7.82 6.17
C CYS A 169 23.10 -7.95 6.94
N VAL A 170 24.20 -7.37 6.43
CA VAL A 170 25.52 -7.41 7.11
C VAL A 170 25.48 -6.63 8.43
N VAL A 171 24.90 -5.42 8.45
CA VAL A 171 24.71 -4.66 9.70
C VAL A 171 23.86 -5.46 10.69
N ASN A 172 22.72 -5.98 10.24
CA ASN A 172 21.75 -6.66 11.08
C ASN A 172 22.25 -8.01 11.62
N GLY A 173 22.92 -8.80 10.79
CA GLY A 173 23.55 -10.05 11.20
C GLY A 173 24.73 -9.81 12.15
N GLY A 174 25.57 -8.81 11.85
CA GLY A 174 26.70 -8.43 12.70
C GLY A 174 26.26 -8.03 14.11
N ARG A 175 25.26 -7.15 14.24
CA ARG A 175 24.79 -6.71 15.56
C ARG A 175 24.14 -7.84 16.36
N LEU A 176 23.48 -8.80 15.71
CA LEU A 176 22.84 -9.94 16.38
C LEU A 176 23.86 -10.93 16.95
N LEU A 177 25.00 -11.12 16.26
CA LEU A 177 26.10 -11.91 16.78
C LEU A 177 26.81 -11.17 17.92
N LEU A 178 27.11 -9.90 17.71
CA LEU A 178 27.88 -9.10 18.67
C LEU A 178 27.12 -8.80 19.96
N VAL A 179 25.78 -8.69 19.93
CA VAL A 179 24.99 -8.48 21.15
C VAL A 179 25.08 -9.66 22.12
N LEU A 180 25.35 -10.87 21.64
CA LEU A 180 25.56 -12.04 22.50
C LEU A 180 26.98 -12.07 23.08
N VAL A 181 27.97 -11.71 22.27
CA VAL A 181 29.39 -11.71 22.66
C VAL A 181 29.71 -10.59 23.64
N LEU A 182 29.06 -9.43 23.49
CA LEU A 182 29.36 -8.23 24.26
C LEU A 182 28.42 -8.03 25.47
N VAL A 183 27.68 -9.06 25.91
CA VAL A 183 26.76 -8.97 27.07
C VAL A 183 27.47 -8.47 28.33
N GLY A 184 28.68 -8.94 28.58
CA GLY A 184 29.46 -8.57 29.77
C GLY A 184 29.84 -7.09 29.85
N LEU A 185 29.68 -6.30 28.78
CA LEU A 185 30.03 -4.88 28.74
C LEU A 185 28.84 -3.94 29.01
N GLY A 186 27.67 -4.46 29.38
CA GLY A 186 26.48 -3.65 29.69
C GLY A 186 26.08 -2.72 28.53
N ALA A 187 25.70 -1.48 28.86
CA ALA A 187 25.33 -0.46 27.87
C ALA A 187 26.38 -0.26 26.75
N ALA A 188 27.68 -0.29 27.10
CA ALA A 188 28.77 -0.14 26.13
C ALA A 188 28.83 -1.32 25.14
N GLY A 189 28.49 -2.53 25.61
CA GLY A 189 28.37 -3.71 24.75
C GLY A 189 27.23 -3.61 23.76
N LEU A 190 26.06 -3.11 24.19
CA LEU A 190 24.92 -2.86 23.31
C LEU A 190 25.25 -1.82 22.23
N VAL A 191 25.76 -0.65 22.62
CA VAL A 191 26.19 0.39 21.66
C VAL A 191 27.28 -0.16 20.73
N GLY A 192 28.27 -0.85 21.29
CA GLY A 192 29.38 -1.46 20.55
C GLY A 192 28.93 -2.46 19.50
N SER A 193 27.94 -3.31 19.82
CA SER A 193 27.41 -4.30 18.87
C SER A 193 26.85 -3.66 17.60
N VAL A 194 26.12 -2.54 17.74
CA VAL A 194 25.55 -1.81 16.60
C VAL A 194 26.62 -0.98 15.89
N ALA A 195 27.48 -0.31 16.65
CA ALA A 195 28.53 0.55 16.10
C ALA A 195 29.53 -0.25 15.26
N VAL A 196 30.08 -1.35 15.80
CA VAL A 196 31.04 -2.20 15.10
C VAL A 196 30.42 -2.86 13.88
N ALA A 197 29.20 -3.39 14.00
CA ALA A 197 28.50 -3.98 12.86
C ALA A 197 28.25 -2.96 11.74
N THR A 198 27.92 -1.72 12.09
CA THR A 198 27.72 -0.63 11.12
C THR A 198 29.04 -0.30 10.43
N VAL A 199 30.12 -0.07 11.17
CA VAL A 199 31.44 0.25 10.61
C VAL A 199 31.91 -0.86 9.67
N LEU A 200 31.84 -2.12 10.08
CA LEU A 200 32.24 -3.26 9.25
C LEU A 200 31.41 -3.37 7.97
N ALA A 201 30.09 -3.16 8.05
CA ALA A 201 29.23 -3.16 6.88
C ALA A 201 29.55 -2.02 5.91
N ILE A 202 29.92 -0.84 6.41
CA ILE A 202 30.30 0.29 5.56
C ILE A 202 31.64 0.02 4.88
N LEU A 203 32.64 -0.50 5.61
CA LEU A 203 33.92 -0.90 5.02
C LEU A 203 33.69 -1.97 3.93
N PHE A 204 32.90 -3.00 4.22
CA PHE A 204 32.53 -4.01 3.23
C PHE A 204 31.82 -3.42 2.01
N SER A 205 30.95 -2.42 2.22
CA SER A 205 30.24 -1.76 1.13
C SER A 205 31.17 -0.90 0.27
N LEU A 206 32.07 -0.13 0.88
CA LEU A 206 32.99 0.77 0.17
C LEU A 206 34.03 0.00 -0.65
N PHE A 207 34.60 -1.07 -0.10
CA PHE A 207 35.67 -1.83 -0.76
C PHE A 207 35.18 -3.01 -1.59
N GLY A 208 34.03 -3.60 -1.23
CA GLY A 208 33.51 -4.81 -1.87
C GLY A 208 32.31 -4.58 -2.80
N LEU A 209 31.27 -3.88 -2.31
CA LEU A 209 30.01 -3.74 -3.07
C LEU A 209 30.05 -2.60 -4.07
N LEU A 210 30.62 -1.46 -3.69
CA LEU A 210 30.61 -0.25 -4.49
C LEU A 210 31.44 -0.40 -5.78
N SER A 211 32.51 -1.18 -5.74
CA SER A 211 33.30 -1.52 -6.94
C SER A 211 32.52 -2.34 -7.98
N ARG A 212 31.46 -3.06 -7.56
CA ARG A 212 30.56 -3.79 -8.45
C ARG A 212 29.49 -2.90 -9.09
N VAL A 213 29.14 -1.81 -8.41
CA VAL A 213 28.13 -0.84 -8.88
C VAL A 213 28.79 0.23 -9.76
N GLU A 214 29.96 0.69 -9.35
CA GLU A 214 30.75 1.72 -10.03
C GLU A 214 32.11 1.13 -10.42
N SER A 215 32.20 0.65 -11.66
CA SER A 215 33.40 -0.02 -12.16
C SER A 215 34.64 0.86 -12.03
N GLY A 216 35.67 0.34 -11.36
CA GLY A 216 36.92 1.04 -11.09
C GLY A 216 36.77 2.25 -10.17
N TYR A 217 35.76 2.28 -9.31
CA TYR A 217 35.68 3.23 -8.21
C TYR A 217 36.80 2.98 -7.17
N ARG A 218 37.38 4.06 -6.65
CA ARG A 218 38.33 4.04 -5.54
C ARG A 218 38.00 5.18 -4.59
N LEU A 219 37.84 4.85 -3.32
CA LEU A 219 37.61 5.83 -2.27
C LEU A 219 38.84 6.72 -2.12
N ARG A 220 38.65 8.03 -2.30
CA ARG A 220 39.67 9.05 -2.08
C ARG A 220 39.01 10.32 -1.52
N PRO A 221 39.63 11.02 -0.56
CA PRO A 221 39.18 12.33 -0.17
C PRO A 221 39.17 13.26 -1.39
N ASP A 222 38.06 13.93 -1.61
CA ASP A 222 37.87 14.81 -2.76
C ASP A 222 36.89 15.93 -2.40
N PHE A 223 36.98 17.06 -3.09
CA PHE A 223 36.14 18.22 -2.82
C PHE A 223 35.87 19.06 -4.07
N SER A 224 34.58 19.24 -4.37
CA SER A 224 34.08 20.06 -5.46
C SER A 224 32.92 20.91 -4.98
N TRP A 225 33.16 22.21 -4.79
CA TRP A 225 32.11 23.16 -4.44
C TRP A 225 30.99 23.25 -5.49
N PRO A 226 31.26 23.23 -6.81
CA PRO A 226 30.19 23.22 -7.82
C PRO A 226 29.21 22.04 -7.68
N ASP A 227 29.73 20.85 -7.36
CA ASP A 227 28.89 19.67 -7.13
C ASP A 227 28.02 19.84 -5.86
N LEU A 228 28.62 20.33 -4.77
CA LEU A 228 27.91 20.57 -3.51
C LEU A 228 26.85 21.68 -3.62
N ALA A 229 27.18 22.78 -4.31
CA ALA A 229 26.27 23.90 -4.57
C ALA A 229 25.03 23.49 -5.38
N THR A 230 25.12 22.39 -6.14
CA THR A 230 24.00 21.81 -6.87
C THR A 230 23.14 20.91 -5.98
N ILE A 231 23.76 20.14 -5.08
CA ILE A 231 23.10 19.15 -4.21
C ILE A 231 22.35 19.82 -3.06
N ILE A 232 22.99 20.76 -2.35
CA ILE A 232 22.54 21.26 -1.05
C ILE A 232 21.21 22.04 -1.18
N PRO A 233 21.07 23.07 -2.04
CA PRO A 233 19.84 23.88 -2.09
C PRO A 233 18.60 23.07 -2.48
N TYR A 234 18.76 22.09 -3.38
CA TYR A 234 17.68 21.20 -3.79
C TYR A 234 17.22 20.29 -2.64
N SER A 235 18.15 19.85 -1.80
CA SER A 235 17.90 18.82 -0.81
C SER A 235 17.44 19.38 0.53
N VAL A 236 17.84 20.61 0.91
CA VAL A 236 17.56 21.22 2.22
C VAL A 236 16.05 21.30 2.53
N GLY A 237 15.21 21.70 1.58
CA GLY A 237 13.77 21.86 1.84
C GLY A 237 13.04 20.56 2.21
N ASN A 238 13.29 19.48 1.46
CA ASN A 238 12.73 18.15 1.77
C ASN A 238 13.41 17.52 2.99
N TYR A 239 14.70 17.81 3.18
CA TYR A 239 15.50 17.30 4.28
C TYR A 239 15.04 17.85 5.62
N VAL A 240 14.81 19.16 5.74
CA VAL A 240 14.36 19.80 6.99
C VAL A 240 13.04 19.20 7.48
N ALA A 241 12.07 18.98 6.60
CA ALA A 241 10.81 18.38 6.99
C ALA A 241 10.96 16.92 7.44
N GLY A 242 11.80 16.14 6.76
CA GLY A 242 12.11 14.76 7.17
C GLY A 242 12.85 14.71 8.51
N LEU A 243 13.82 15.61 8.69
CA LEU A 243 14.59 15.75 9.92
C LEU A 243 13.70 16.06 11.11
N LEU A 244 12.79 17.04 11.01
CA LEU A 244 11.87 17.39 12.09
C LEU A 244 11.01 16.19 12.55
N THR A 245 10.53 15.37 11.60
CA THR A 245 9.77 14.16 11.94
C THR A 245 10.63 13.08 12.58
N GLN A 246 11.89 12.94 12.14
CA GLN A 246 12.85 11.99 12.70
C GLN A 246 13.29 12.40 14.10
N THR A 247 13.56 13.70 14.31
CA THR A 247 13.99 14.30 15.58
C THR A 247 13.04 13.95 16.71
N LEU A 248 11.73 13.87 16.46
CA LEU A 248 10.79 13.48 17.50
C LEU A 248 10.97 12.05 17.99
N GLN A 249 11.28 11.13 17.08
CA GLN A 249 11.50 9.73 17.44
C GLN A 249 12.84 9.53 18.15
N THR A 250 13.86 10.31 17.77
CA THR A 250 15.21 10.20 18.35
C THR A 250 15.40 10.99 19.64
N LEU A 251 14.65 12.08 19.86
CA LEU A 251 14.76 12.86 21.10
C LEU A 251 14.05 12.22 22.29
N VAL A 252 12.96 11.48 22.07
CA VAL A 252 12.15 10.96 23.18
C VAL A 252 12.96 10.06 24.13
N PRO A 253 13.75 9.07 23.68
CA PRO A 253 14.58 8.27 24.58
C PRO A 253 15.61 9.11 25.34
N ILE A 254 16.18 10.14 24.70
CA ILE A 254 17.15 11.03 25.34
C ILE A 254 16.49 11.88 26.42
N ILE A 255 15.32 12.46 26.14
CA ILE A 255 14.57 13.27 27.10
C ILE A 255 14.10 12.42 28.29
N VAL A 256 13.61 11.21 28.03
CA VAL A 256 13.21 10.29 29.10
C VAL A 256 14.42 9.88 29.94
N LEU A 257 15.59 9.65 29.32
CA LEU A 257 16.83 9.40 30.05
C LEU A 257 17.16 10.55 31.01
N GLU A 258 17.06 11.81 30.56
CA GLU A 258 17.37 12.99 31.39
C GLU A 258 16.38 13.20 32.54
N ILE A 259 15.08 12.94 32.33
CA ILE A 259 14.03 13.26 33.30
C ILE A 259 13.72 12.08 34.23
N LEU A 260 13.64 10.87 33.69
CA LEU A 260 13.17 9.67 34.39
C LEU A 260 14.25 8.59 34.55
N GLY A 261 15.45 8.82 34.03
CA GLY A 261 16.59 7.95 34.17
C GLY A 261 16.67 6.78 33.18
N PRO A 262 17.74 5.97 33.26
CA PRO A 262 18.05 4.94 32.27
C PRO A 262 16.99 3.85 32.12
N ALA A 263 16.50 3.23 33.20
CA ALA A 263 15.52 2.14 33.10
C ALA A 263 14.24 2.58 32.34
N SER A 264 13.72 3.76 32.67
CA SER A 264 12.57 4.40 32.01
C SER A 264 12.80 4.64 30.51
N SER A 265 14.02 5.05 30.13
CA SER A 265 14.41 5.21 28.72
C SER A 265 14.35 3.86 27.99
N GLY A 266 14.82 2.78 28.63
CA GLY A 266 14.78 1.42 28.07
C GLY A 266 13.35 0.94 27.82
N TYR A 267 12.47 1.10 28.81
CA TYR A 267 11.04 0.78 28.68
C TYR A 267 10.38 1.60 27.56
N THR A 268 10.69 2.89 27.49
CA THR A 268 10.16 3.81 26.46
C THR A 268 10.56 3.37 25.06
N TYR A 269 11.84 3.06 24.86
CA TYR A 269 12.36 2.71 23.55
C TYR A 269 11.71 1.43 23.00
N ILE A 270 11.55 0.38 23.83
CA ILE A 270 10.89 -0.87 23.41
C ILE A 270 9.42 -0.62 23.03
N ALA A 271 8.68 0.13 23.85
CA ALA A 271 7.30 0.50 23.52
C ALA A 271 7.22 1.32 22.21
N TRP A 272 8.13 2.26 22.01
CA TRP A 272 8.18 3.08 20.79
C TRP A 272 8.48 2.25 19.55
N MET A 273 9.42 1.30 19.66
CA MET A 273 9.72 0.35 18.59
C MET A 273 8.46 -0.43 18.19
N LEU A 274 7.75 -1.04 19.16
CA LEU A 274 6.52 -1.80 18.90
C LEU A 274 5.43 -0.93 18.29
N GLY A 275 5.22 0.28 18.82
CA GLY A 275 4.25 1.24 18.28
C GLY A 275 4.56 1.67 16.85
N SER A 276 5.84 1.82 16.50
CA SER A 276 6.26 2.19 15.14
C SER A 276 6.00 1.09 14.10
N LEU A 277 6.12 -0.19 14.49
CA LEU A 277 5.82 -1.33 13.62
C LEU A 277 4.35 -1.35 13.17
N LEU A 278 3.44 -0.87 14.02
CA LEU A 278 2.01 -0.80 13.73
C LEU A 278 1.67 0.23 12.63
N ALA A 279 2.36 1.37 12.60
CA ALA A 279 2.13 2.41 11.61
C ALA A 279 2.85 2.14 10.26
N SER A 280 3.87 1.27 10.26
CA SER A 280 4.73 1.00 9.10
C SER A 280 4.00 0.52 7.83
N PRO A 281 3.03 -0.42 7.89
CA PRO A 281 2.28 -0.84 6.71
C PRO A 281 1.50 0.30 6.06
N GLY A 282 0.82 1.12 6.88
CA GLY A 282 0.08 2.29 6.41
C GLY A 282 0.98 3.34 5.77
N MET A 283 2.16 3.59 6.35
CA MET A 283 3.18 4.48 5.78
C MET A 283 3.81 3.94 4.49
N SER A 284 3.97 2.63 4.38
CA SER A 284 4.48 1.98 3.16
C SER A 284 3.49 2.13 2.00
N LEU A 285 2.19 1.96 2.27
CA LEU A 285 1.13 2.24 1.30
C LEU A 285 1.08 3.72 0.90
N ALA A 286 1.28 4.64 1.85
CA ALA A 286 1.38 6.07 1.58
C ALA A 286 2.55 6.38 0.61
N GLY A 287 3.71 5.76 0.81
CA GLY A 287 4.86 5.89 -0.08
C GLY A 287 4.63 5.32 -1.48
N SER A 288 3.88 4.22 -1.61
CA SER A 288 3.49 3.67 -2.91
C SER A 288 2.49 4.57 -3.63
N ALA A 289 1.46 5.06 -2.92
CA ALA A 289 0.47 5.98 -3.47
C ALA A 289 1.11 7.30 -3.93
N PHE A 290 2.16 7.75 -3.25
CA PHE A 290 2.99 8.88 -3.67
C PHE A 290 3.71 8.64 -4.99
N ALA A 291 4.34 7.46 -5.17
CA ALA A 291 5.04 7.12 -6.39
C ALA A 291 4.10 7.12 -7.60
N GLU A 292 2.84 6.70 -7.40
CA GLU A 292 1.80 6.71 -8.42
C GLU A 292 1.23 8.12 -8.66
N GLY A 293 0.91 8.86 -7.60
CA GLY A 293 0.34 10.22 -7.67
C GLY A 293 1.30 11.29 -8.19
N SER A 294 2.61 11.08 -8.07
CA SER A 294 3.63 11.98 -8.62
C SER A 294 3.65 11.99 -10.16
N ASN A 295 3.14 10.92 -10.79
CA ASN A 295 3.02 10.82 -12.25
C ASN A 295 1.67 11.35 -12.78
N THR A 296 0.68 11.60 -11.91
CA THR A 296 -0.65 12.10 -12.28
C THR A 296 -1.20 13.14 -11.27
N PRO A 297 -0.68 14.38 -11.27
CA PRO A 297 -1.00 15.40 -10.25
C PRO A 297 -2.48 15.77 -10.14
N HIS A 298 -3.22 15.67 -11.25
CA HIS A 298 -4.64 16.02 -11.36
C HIS A 298 -5.59 14.99 -10.69
N ARG A 299 -5.11 13.80 -10.31
CA ARG A 299 -5.90 12.75 -9.62
C ARG A 299 -5.47 12.48 -8.19
N LEU A 300 -4.52 13.27 -7.71
CA LEU A 300 -3.83 13.05 -6.43
C LEU A 300 -4.79 12.97 -5.24
N THR A 301 -5.80 13.83 -5.16
CA THR A 301 -6.77 13.85 -4.05
C THR A 301 -7.64 12.58 -4.00
N GLY A 302 -8.04 12.06 -5.16
CA GLY A 302 -8.79 10.80 -5.26
C GLY A 302 -7.95 9.56 -4.89
N ILE A 303 -6.68 9.54 -5.31
CA ILE A 303 -5.73 8.48 -4.92
C ILE A 303 -5.51 8.52 -3.40
N LEU A 304 -5.20 9.70 -2.85
CA LEU A 304 -4.89 9.87 -1.43
C LEU A 304 -6.05 9.52 -0.50
N THR A 305 -7.28 9.90 -0.83
CA THR A 305 -8.47 9.56 -0.02
C THR A 305 -8.70 8.05 0.07
N ARG A 306 -8.45 7.31 -1.02
CA ARG A 306 -8.52 5.85 -1.04
C ARG A 306 -7.35 5.20 -0.30
N SER A 307 -6.14 5.74 -0.46
CA SER A 307 -4.97 5.29 0.30
C SER A 307 -5.13 5.52 1.80
N VAL A 308 -5.76 6.62 2.22
CA VAL A 308 -6.16 6.87 3.61
C VAL A 308 -7.10 5.78 4.11
N ALA A 309 -8.17 5.47 3.37
CA ALA A 309 -9.12 4.45 3.78
C ALA A 309 -8.48 3.06 3.91
N LEU A 310 -7.64 2.66 2.95
CA LEU A 310 -6.92 1.39 2.98
C LEU A 310 -5.91 1.35 4.14
N ALA A 311 -5.11 2.41 4.31
CA ALA A 311 -4.13 2.47 5.38
C ALA A 311 -4.79 2.44 6.77
N LEU A 312 -5.90 3.17 6.96
CA LEU A 312 -6.69 3.12 8.19
C LEU A 312 -7.31 1.73 8.42
N SER A 313 -7.82 1.07 7.38
CA SER A 313 -8.41 -0.27 7.50
C SER A 313 -7.40 -1.33 7.97
N LEU A 314 -6.11 -1.13 7.71
CA LEU A 314 -5.04 -2.00 8.17
C LEU A 314 -4.55 -1.61 9.57
N THR A 315 -4.40 -0.31 9.83
CA THR A 315 -3.83 0.19 11.09
C THR A 315 -4.83 0.17 12.24
N LEU A 316 -6.13 0.43 12.02
CA LEU A 316 -7.14 0.45 13.09
C LEU A 316 -7.31 -0.91 13.79
N PRO A 317 -7.51 -2.04 13.09
CA PRO A 317 -7.60 -3.34 13.75
C PRO A 317 -6.31 -3.69 14.48
N GLY A 318 -5.15 -3.44 13.84
CA GLY A 318 -3.85 -3.65 14.47
C GLY A 318 -3.65 -2.81 15.73
N ALA A 319 -4.15 -1.57 15.75
CA ALA A 319 -4.10 -0.69 16.91
C ALA A 319 -4.95 -1.20 18.06
N VAL A 320 -6.17 -1.66 17.78
CA VAL A 320 -7.04 -2.26 18.81
C VAL A 320 -6.39 -3.53 19.37
N VAL A 321 -5.92 -4.43 18.49
CA VAL A 321 -5.26 -5.68 18.90
C VAL A 321 -4.00 -5.38 19.73
N LEU A 322 -3.11 -4.50 19.26
CA LEU A 322 -1.87 -4.19 19.98
C LEU A 322 -2.12 -3.44 21.29
N GLY A 323 -3.11 -2.55 21.33
CA GLY A 323 -3.46 -1.83 22.55
C GLY A 323 -4.00 -2.75 23.65
N VAL A 324 -4.89 -3.68 23.26
CA VAL A 324 -5.39 -4.73 24.18
C VAL A 324 -4.26 -5.69 24.55
N ALA A 325 -3.46 -6.10 23.56
CA ALA A 325 -2.40 -7.08 23.75
C ALA A 325 -1.07 -6.55 24.30
N ALA A 326 -1.00 -5.24 24.57
CA ALA A 326 0.21 -4.57 25.06
C ALA A 326 0.95 -5.33 26.18
N PRO A 327 0.30 -5.76 27.28
CA PRO A 327 1.00 -6.49 28.34
C PRO A 327 1.57 -7.82 27.86
N TRP A 328 0.83 -8.61 27.07
CA TRP A 328 1.29 -9.92 26.61
C TRP A 328 2.40 -9.81 25.56
N VAL A 329 2.34 -8.82 24.68
CA VAL A 329 3.41 -8.57 23.69
C VAL A 329 4.69 -8.13 24.40
N LEU A 330 4.58 -7.25 25.41
CA LEU A 330 5.74 -6.77 26.17
C LEU A 330 6.35 -7.84 27.07
N LEU A 331 5.60 -8.87 27.48
CA LEU A 331 6.15 -10.03 28.21
C LEU A 331 7.23 -10.77 27.42
N LEU A 332 7.26 -10.64 26.08
CA LEU A 332 8.34 -11.17 25.25
C LEU A 332 9.70 -10.54 25.60
N PHE A 333 9.70 -9.29 26.05
CA PHE A 333 10.88 -8.51 26.43
C PHE A 333 11.20 -8.62 27.93
N GLY A 334 10.19 -8.93 28.75
CA GLY A 334 10.36 -9.27 30.17
C GLY A 334 9.22 -8.74 31.04
N PRO A 335 9.06 -9.24 32.29
CA PRO A 335 7.97 -8.82 33.17
C PRO A 335 7.98 -7.32 33.47
N SER A 336 9.16 -6.74 33.73
CA SER A 336 9.29 -5.30 34.00
C SER A 336 8.89 -4.44 32.80
N TYR A 337 9.19 -4.88 31.57
CA TYR A 337 8.73 -4.19 30.35
C TYR A 337 7.20 -4.24 30.22
N ALA A 338 6.59 -5.38 30.52
CA ALA A 338 5.14 -5.52 30.50
C ALA A 338 4.45 -4.64 31.55
N GLN A 339 5.03 -4.52 32.74
CA GLN A 339 4.48 -3.69 33.81
C GLN A 339 4.61 -2.19 33.48
N GLU A 340 5.81 -1.74 33.15
CA GLU A 340 6.11 -0.31 33.02
C GLU A 340 5.71 0.27 31.66
N ALA A 341 5.90 -0.46 30.55
CA ALA A 341 5.72 0.07 29.19
C ALA A 341 4.30 -0.12 28.61
N SER A 342 3.43 -0.91 29.24
CA SER A 342 2.08 -1.20 28.72
C SER A 342 1.22 0.05 28.54
N GLY A 343 1.28 0.97 29.50
CA GLY A 343 0.53 2.23 29.42
C GLY A 343 0.96 3.08 28.23
N LEU A 344 2.27 3.22 28.01
CA LEU A 344 2.82 3.92 26.85
C LEU A 344 2.42 3.24 25.54
N LEU A 345 2.55 1.92 25.44
CA LEU A 345 2.22 1.19 24.21
C LEU A 345 0.73 1.35 23.83
N ARG A 346 -0.18 1.38 24.81
CA ARG A 346 -1.61 1.67 24.58
C ARG A 346 -1.82 3.06 23.96
N TRP A 347 -1.17 4.10 24.50
CA TRP A 347 -1.25 5.44 23.93
C TRP A 347 -0.70 5.51 22.51
N LEU A 348 0.42 4.82 22.24
CA LEU A 348 0.98 4.73 20.89
C LEU A 348 0.06 3.98 19.93
N SER A 349 -0.62 2.92 20.38
CA SER A 349 -1.62 2.21 19.58
C SER A 349 -2.79 3.12 19.20
N VAL A 350 -3.33 3.89 20.16
CA VAL A 350 -4.39 4.87 19.89
C VAL A 350 -3.92 5.97 18.92
N ALA A 351 -2.65 6.37 18.99
CA ALA A 351 -2.08 7.37 18.09
C ALA A 351 -1.81 6.84 16.67
N ALA A 352 -1.61 5.54 16.48
CA ALA A 352 -1.15 4.97 15.21
C ALA A 352 -2.01 5.34 13.98
N PRO A 353 -3.36 5.33 14.03
CA PRO A 353 -4.19 5.80 12.92
C PRO A 353 -3.94 7.28 12.57
N LEU A 354 -3.71 8.14 13.57
CA LEU A 354 -3.41 9.56 13.37
C LEU A 354 -2.03 9.79 12.78
N VAL A 355 -1.06 8.94 13.14
CA VAL A 355 0.29 8.95 12.54
C VAL A 355 0.20 8.67 11.04
N VAL A 356 -0.59 7.66 10.65
CA VAL A 356 -0.80 7.31 9.24
C VAL A 356 -1.47 8.47 8.48
N LEU A 357 -2.50 9.10 9.06
CA LEU A 357 -3.15 10.27 8.48
C LEU A 357 -2.18 11.44 8.29
N THR A 358 -1.38 11.74 9.32
CA THR A 358 -0.38 12.81 9.30
C THR A 358 0.68 12.55 8.24
N GLY A 359 1.18 11.31 8.14
CA GLY A 359 2.15 10.90 7.12
C GLY A 359 1.60 11.02 5.69
N LEU A 360 0.35 10.66 5.46
CA LEU A 360 -0.34 10.83 4.18
C LEU A 360 -0.52 12.31 3.82
N TYR A 361 -0.86 13.14 4.80
CA TYR A 361 -0.99 14.58 4.58
C TYR A 361 0.35 15.28 4.29
N PHE A 362 1.41 14.90 5.00
CA PHE A 362 2.76 15.37 4.68
C PHE A 362 3.19 14.96 3.28
N THR A 363 2.84 13.74 2.88
CA THR A 363 3.05 13.26 1.51
C THR A 363 2.28 14.10 0.49
N TYR A 364 1.01 14.43 0.76
CA TYR A 364 0.22 15.36 -0.05
C TYR A 364 0.90 16.73 -0.21
N LEU A 365 1.37 17.34 0.88
CA LEU A 365 2.02 18.64 0.85
C LEU A 365 3.33 18.61 0.04
N ARG A 366 4.10 17.52 0.12
CA ARG A 366 5.30 17.31 -0.71
C ARG A 366 4.96 17.28 -2.19
N VAL A 367 3.93 16.53 -2.60
CA VAL A 367 3.51 16.45 -4.02
C VAL A 367 3.01 17.80 -4.53
N GLN A 368 2.23 18.51 -3.71
CA GLN A 368 1.75 19.86 -4.02
C GLN A 368 2.86 20.93 -3.97
N LYS A 369 4.12 20.54 -3.72
CA LYS A 369 5.28 21.42 -3.58
C LYS A 369 5.08 22.51 -2.52
N ARG A 370 4.22 22.28 -1.53
CA ARG A 370 3.92 23.20 -0.42
C ARG A 370 4.87 22.95 0.76
N ILE A 371 6.18 22.96 0.49
CA ILE A 371 7.22 22.63 1.46
C ILE A 371 7.22 23.58 2.66
N GLY A 372 6.91 24.87 2.48
CA GLY A 372 6.79 25.81 3.59
C GLY A 372 5.71 25.41 4.61
N ARG A 373 4.52 25.02 4.15
CA ARG A 373 3.44 24.54 5.03
C ARG A 373 3.81 23.23 5.72
N LEU A 374 4.47 22.32 5.00
CA LEU A 374 4.99 21.08 5.55
C LEU A 374 5.95 21.35 6.72
N VAL A 375 6.91 22.25 6.55
CA VAL A 375 7.87 22.63 7.60
C VAL A 375 7.15 23.23 8.81
N VAL A 376 6.26 24.20 8.62
CA VAL A 376 5.51 24.84 9.72
C VAL A 376 4.71 23.81 10.52
N LEU A 377 4.01 22.90 9.84
CA LEU A 377 3.21 21.86 10.51
C LEU A 377 4.09 20.84 11.22
N SER A 378 5.19 20.40 10.62
CA SER A 378 6.16 19.50 11.26
C SER A 378 6.78 20.13 12.51
N THR A 379 7.14 21.43 12.45
CA THR A 379 7.68 22.17 13.59
C THR A 379 6.63 22.31 14.70
N THR A 380 5.40 22.68 14.34
CA THR A 380 4.30 22.82 15.30
C THR A 380 4.00 21.49 15.99
N MET A 381 3.90 20.41 15.21
CA MET A 381 3.73 19.05 15.72
C MET A 381 4.85 18.68 16.67
N ALA A 382 6.10 19.00 16.31
CA ALA A 382 7.25 18.68 17.14
C ALA A 382 7.24 19.42 18.48
N VAL A 383 6.99 20.73 18.47
CA VAL A 383 6.92 21.56 19.67
C VAL A 383 5.78 21.10 20.59
N VAL A 384 4.59 20.84 20.03
CA VAL A 384 3.44 20.36 20.82
C VAL A 384 3.70 18.98 21.40
N THR A 385 4.24 18.06 20.60
CA THR A 385 4.54 16.69 21.05
C THR A 385 5.53 16.71 22.22
N LEU A 386 6.64 17.41 22.07
CA LEU A 386 7.68 17.47 23.10
C LEU A 386 7.23 18.28 24.32
N GLY A 387 6.53 19.40 24.13
CA GLY A 387 6.01 20.23 25.22
C GLY A 387 5.01 19.48 26.09
N VAL A 388 4.06 18.76 25.48
CA VAL A 388 3.10 17.91 26.21
C VAL A 388 3.82 16.74 26.88
N ALA A 389 4.74 16.07 26.19
CA ALA A 389 5.48 14.95 26.76
C ALA A 389 6.29 15.38 27.99
N VAL A 390 7.11 16.44 27.89
CA VAL A 390 7.97 16.93 28.98
C VAL A 390 7.15 17.44 30.15
N SER A 391 6.07 18.20 29.90
CA SER A 391 5.25 18.77 30.98
C SER A 391 4.47 17.72 31.77
N LEU A 392 4.02 16.63 31.12
CA LEU A 392 3.28 15.56 31.77
C LEU A 392 4.19 14.45 32.32
N MET A 393 5.45 14.40 31.93
CA MET A 393 6.41 13.35 32.33
C MET A 393 6.53 13.17 33.85
N PRO A 394 6.58 14.23 34.68
CA PRO A 394 6.64 14.08 36.13
C PRO A 394 5.40 13.42 36.75
N ARG A 395 4.25 13.44 36.05
CA ARG A 395 2.96 12.93 36.56
C ARG A 395 2.58 11.57 35.96
N LEU A 396 2.78 11.41 34.66
CA LEU A 396 2.38 10.22 33.89
C LEU A 396 3.56 9.28 33.59
N GLY A 397 4.77 9.62 34.06
CA GLY A 397 5.97 8.87 33.74
C GLY A 397 6.18 8.76 32.23
N ILE A 398 6.61 7.58 31.76
CA ILE A 398 6.90 7.35 30.34
C ILE A 398 5.65 7.41 29.45
N ALA A 399 4.44 7.25 30.00
CA ALA A 399 3.20 7.36 29.22
C ALA A 399 2.97 8.78 28.66
N ALA A 400 3.56 9.81 29.28
CA ALA A 400 3.52 11.19 28.79
C ALA A 400 4.02 11.32 27.36
N SER A 401 5.05 10.55 26.97
CA SER A 401 5.60 10.53 25.62
C SER A 401 4.56 10.05 24.58
N GLY A 402 3.72 9.07 24.94
CA GLY A 402 2.63 8.59 24.09
C GLY A 402 1.47 9.59 23.98
N VAL A 403 1.14 10.27 25.07
CA VAL A 403 0.12 11.34 25.09
C VAL A 403 0.58 12.51 24.22
N GLY A 404 1.82 12.97 24.37
CA GLY A 404 2.38 14.02 23.52
C GLY A 404 2.34 13.64 22.04
N TRP A 405 2.71 12.39 21.72
CA TRP A 405 2.66 11.88 20.35
C TRP A 405 1.24 11.85 19.77
N LEU A 406 0.26 11.44 20.58
CA LEU A 406 -1.17 11.46 20.21
C LEU A 406 -1.65 12.89 19.93
N VAL A 407 -1.36 13.84 20.83
CA VAL A 407 -1.81 15.23 20.71
C VAL A 407 -1.18 15.91 19.49
N GLY A 408 0.13 15.74 19.29
CA GLY A 408 0.84 16.31 18.13
C GLY A 408 0.29 15.80 16.80
N ASN A 409 0.13 14.47 16.65
CA ASN A 409 -0.43 13.89 15.43
C ASN A 409 -1.92 14.22 15.28
N GLY A 410 -2.68 14.30 16.38
CA GLY A 410 -4.08 14.70 16.37
C GLY A 410 -4.28 16.12 15.84
N LEU A 411 -3.45 17.07 16.27
CA LEU A 411 -3.49 18.45 15.77
C LEU A 411 -3.31 18.49 14.25
N VAL A 412 -2.30 17.81 13.72
CA VAL A 412 -2.06 17.78 12.27
C VAL A 412 -3.16 17.03 11.54
N ALA A 413 -3.66 15.92 12.09
CA ALA A 413 -4.75 15.15 11.50
C ALA A 413 -6.04 15.97 11.38
N VAL A 414 -6.37 16.81 12.37
CA VAL A 414 -7.53 17.72 12.30
C VAL A 414 -7.38 18.74 11.17
N ILE A 415 -6.19 19.35 11.05
CA ILE A 415 -5.88 20.30 9.97
C ILE A 415 -5.92 19.60 8.60
N ALA A 416 -5.40 18.38 8.52
CA ALA A 416 -5.43 17.55 7.32
C ALA A 416 -6.87 17.26 6.89
N LEU A 417 -7.73 16.82 7.82
CA LEU A 417 -9.15 16.56 7.55
C LEU A 417 -9.85 17.83 7.06
N GLY A 418 -9.69 18.98 7.73
CA GLY A 418 -10.33 20.23 7.30
C GLY A 418 -9.88 20.72 5.92
N SER A 419 -8.58 20.62 5.61
CA SER A 419 -8.04 21.06 4.32
C SER A 419 -8.41 20.12 3.16
N VAL A 420 -8.45 18.81 3.39
CA VAL A 420 -8.89 17.84 2.37
C VAL A 420 -10.40 17.92 2.14
N TRP A 421 -11.22 18.12 3.19
CA TRP A 421 -12.67 18.23 3.06
C TRP A 421 -13.12 19.49 2.33
N SER A 422 -12.41 20.62 2.51
CA SER A 422 -12.71 21.88 1.80
C SER A 422 -12.51 21.78 0.28
N GLY A 423 -11.56 20.95 -0.19
CA GLY A 423 -11.36 20.67 -1.62
C GLY A 423 -12.40 19.73 -2.23
N VAL A 424 -12.96 18.82 -1.43
CA VAL A 424 -14.03 17.89 -1.86
C VAL A 424 -15.38 18.60 -1.99
N PHE A 425 -15.65 19.64 -1.18
CA PHE A 425 -16.88 20.43 -1.28
C PHE A 425 -16.84 21.52 -2.34
N ARG A 426 -15.69 22.15 -2.61
CA ARG A 426 -15.57 23.14 -3.71
C ARG A 426 -15.74 22.52 -5.10
N GLY A 427 -15.39 21.24 -5.28
CA GLY A 427 -15.63 20.52 -6.54
C GLY A 427 -17.09 20.10 -6.79
N ARG A 428 -18.01 20.40 -5.87
CA ARG A 428 -19.46 20.10 -6.02
C ARG A 428 -20.26 21.27 -6.57
N GLU A 429 -19.79 22.50 -6.46
CA GLU A 429 -20.55 23.68 -6.93
C GLU A 429 -20.41 23.90 -8.45
N GLU A 430 -19.32 23.49 -9.09
CA GLU A 430 -19.13 23.63 -10.55
C GLU A 430 -19.81 22.55 -11.40
N LYS A 431 -20.31 21.45 -10.80
CA LYS A 431 -20.95 20.35 -11.55
C LYS A 431 -22.49 20.39 -11.56
N GLN A 432 -23.10 21.44 -11.02
CA GLN A 432 -24.56 21.56 -10.92
C GLN A 432 -25.22 22.41 -12.02
N GLN A 433 -24.44 22.89 -13.01
CA GLN A 433 -24.95 23.56 -14.20
C GLN A 433 -24.46 22.86 -15.48
N MET A 434 -24.95 21.65 -15.73
CA MET A 434 -25.13 21.15 -17.10
C MET A 434 -25.97 19.88 -17.13
N SER A 435 -26.82 19.81 -18.16
CA SER A 435 -27.71 18.71 -18.56
C SER A 435 -29.05 18.59 -17.82
N VAL A 436 -30.03 19.34 -18.33
CA VAL A 436 -31.39 18.81 -18.54
C VAL A 436 -31.72 19.06 -20.00
N VAL A 437 -31.72 17.98 -20.80
CA VAL A 437 -32.44 17.92 -22.07
C VAL A 437 -33.30 16.68 -21.98
N ASN A 438 -34.62 16.88 -22.03
CA ASN A 438 -35.60 15.82 -22.17
C ASN A 438 -35.71 15.47 -23.66
N GLU A 439 -35.82 14.18 -23.97
CA GLU A 439 -36.41 13.71 -25.21
C GLU A 439 -37.51 12.66 -24.94
N PRO A 440 -38.48 12.52 -25.86
CA PRO A 440 -39.81 12.00 -25.58
C PRO A 440 -39.97 10.50 -25.89
N ASP A 441 -40.97 9.89 -25.27
CA ASP A 441 -41.63 8.63 -25.65
C ASP A 441 -42.71 8.94 -26.74
N PRO A 442 -43.32 8.00 -27.53
CA PRO A 442 -43.27 6.51 -27.55
C PRO A 442 -43.27 5.82 -28.95
N GLN A 443 -43.15 4.48 -29.04
CA GLN A 443 -43.96 3.56 -29.89
C GLN A 443 -43.80 2.07 -29.49
N GLU A 444 -44.91 1.32 -29.48
CA GLU A 444 -45.02 -0.13 -29.24
C GLU A 444 -44.32 -0.95 -30.35
N HIS A 445 -43.04 -1.25 -30.18
CA HIS A 445 -42.39 -2.38 -30.86
C HIS A 445 -42.22 -3.49 -29.84
N ASN A 446 -42.57 -4.73 -30.20
CA ASN A 446 -42.24 -5.86 -29.34
C ASN A 446 -40.70 -5.94 -29.29
N PRO A 447 -40.07 -5.76 -28.12
CA PRO A 447 -38.63 -5.55 -28.05
C PRO A 447 -37.91 -6.81 -28.52
N LEU A 448 -36.90 -6.66 -29.39
CA LEU A 448 -36.08 -7.79 -29.81
C LEU A 448 -35.22 -8.27 -28.62
N ILE A 449 -35.49 -9.47 -28.13
CA ILE A 449 -34.78 -10.08 -27.01
C ILE A 449 -33.75 -11.07 -27.55
N VAL A 450 -32.48 -10.84 -27.22
CA VAL A 450 -31.37 -11.74 -27.59
C VAL A 450 -30.78 -12.34 -26.32
N ALA A 451 -30.56 -13.65 -26.29
CA ALA A 451 -29.72 -14.30 -25.28
C ALA A 451 -28.31 -14.51 -25.82
N ALA A 452 -27.30 -14.20 -25.02
CA ALA A 452 -25.90 -14.51 -25.31
C ALA A 452 -25.26 -15.29 -24.16
N ILE A 453 -24.80 -16.51 -24.46
CA ILE A 453 -24.35 -17.51 -23.49
C ILE A 453 -22.84 -17.73 -23.68
N PRO A 454 -21.97 -17.29 -22.75
CA PRO A 454 -20.56 -17.65 -22.78
C PRO A 454 -20.35 -19.10 -22.33
N CYS A 455 -19.50 -19.86 -23.02
CA CYS A 455 -19.23 -21.26 -22.70
C CYS A 455 -17.75 -21.61 -22.81
N TYR A 456 -17.28 -22.53 -21.97
CA TYR A 456 -15.98 -23.18 -22.11
C TYR A 456 -16.01 -24.59 -21.53
N ASN A 457 -16.01 -25.60 -22.41
CA ASN A 457 -16.14 -27.01 -22.10
C ASN A 457 -17.43 -27.37 -21.34
N GLU A 458 -18.58 -27.03 -21.92
CA GLU A 458 -19.93 -27.24 -21.39
C GLU A 458 -20.78 -28.17 -22.27
N ALA A 459 -20.17 -29.11 -23.02
CA ALA A 459 -20.87 -29.96 -23.99
C ALA A 459 -22.04 -30.76 -23.39
N HIS A 460 -21.97 -31.05 -22.09
CA HIS A 460 -22.98 -31.81 -21.37
C HIS A 460 -24.26 -31.01 -21.08
N PHE A 461 -24.16 -29.69 -20.92
CA PHE A 461 -25.27 -28.84 -20.47
C PHE A 461 -25.79 -27.92 -21.58
N ILE A 462 -24.92 -27.47 -22.48
CA ILE A 462 -25.22 -26.35 -23.38
C ILE A 462 -26.41 -26.60 -24.31
N ALA A 463 -26.62 -27.85 -24.76
CA ALA A 463 -27.73 -28.16 -25.66
C ALA A 463 -29.10 -27.95 -24.99
N ASP A 464 -29.23 -28.31 -23.71
CA ASP A 464 -30.48 -28.14 -22.97
C ASP A 464 -30.69 -26.68 -22.57
N VAL A 465 -29.62 -25.99 -22.14
CA VAL A 465 -29.65 -24.55 -21.85
C VAL A 465 -30.12 -23.76 -23.08
N VAL A 466 -29.59 -24.06 -24.27
CA VAL A 466 -30.00 -23.42 -25.54
C VAL A 466 -31.49 -23.66 -25.84
N ARG A 467 -31.94 -24.92 -25.79
CA ARG A 467 -33.35 -25.25 -26.12
C ARG A 467 -34.34 -24.58 -25.19
N GLN A 468 -34.02 -24.48 -23.90
CA GLN A 468 -34.86 -23.80 -22.91
C GLN A 468 -34.81 -22.28 -23.10
N THR A 469 -33.62 -21.71 -23.31
CA THR A 469 -33.44 -20.27 -23.55
C THR A 469 -34.26 -19.78 -24.75
N GLN A 470 -34.27 -20.55 -25.84
CA GLN A 470 -35.01 -20.22 -27.08
C GLN A 470 -36.53 -20.11 -26.90
N GLN A 471 -37.09 -20.61 -25.80
CA GLN A 471 -38.53 -20.46 -25.50
C GLN A 471 -38.88 -19.04 -25.03
N HIS A 472 -37.88 -18.26 -24.60
CA HIS A 472 -38.06 -16.97 -23.93
C HIS A 472 -37.43 -15.79 -24.68
N VAL A 473 -36.68 -16.04 -25.76
CA VAL A 473 -35.96 -15.02 -26.52
C VAL A 473 -36.07 -15.25 -28.03
N ASP A 474 -35.92 -14.20 -28.83
CA ASP A 474 -36.01 -14.27 -30.29
C ASP A 474 -34.76 -14.89 -30.93
N ILE A 475 -33.57 -14.62 -30.36
CA ILE A 475 -32.29 -15.12 -30.87
C ILE A 475 -31.42 -15.61 -29.73
N THR A 476 -30.88 -16.81 -29.85
CA THR A 476 -29.86 -17.35 -28.93
C THR A 476 -28.50 -17.42 -29.62
N VAL A 477 -27.51 -16.79 -28.99
CA VAL A 477 -26.10 -16.78 -29.43
C VAL A 477 -25.26 -17.47 -28.36
N VAL A 478 -24.42 -18.41 -28.76
CA VAL A 478 -23.43 -19.05 -27.90
C VAL A 478 -22.05 -18.53 -28.28
N VAL A 479 -21.30 -18.03 -27.29
CA VAL A 479 -19.91 -17.61 -27.45
C VAL A 479 -19.02 -18.69 -26.85
N ASP A 480 -18.49 -19.55 -27.71
CA ASP A 480 -17.57 -20.63 -27.35
C ASP A 480 -16.14 -20.09 -27.18
N ASP A 481 -15.63 -20.04 -25.94
CA ASP A 481 -14.28 -19.58 -25.60
C ASP A 481 -13.21 -20.66 -25.86
N GLY A 482 -13.27 -21.28 -27.03
CA GLY A 482 -12.28 -22.27 -27.49
C GLY A 482 -12.40 -23.63 -26.82
N SER A 483 -13.62 -24.15 -26.68
CA SER A 483 -13.87 -25.48 -26.12
C SER A 483 -13.28 -26.60 -26.97
N THR A 484 -12.93 -27.70 -26.30
CA THR A 484 -12.32 -28.90 -26.90
C THR A 484 -13.16 -30.17 -26.71
N ASP A 485 -14.34 -30.05 -26.12
CA ASP A 485 -15.21 -31.16 -25.69
C ASP A 485 -16.48 -31.35 -26.54
N GLY A 486 -16.65 -30.56 -27.61
CA GLY A 486 -17.84 -30.59 -28.46
C GLY A 486 -18.91 -29.54 -28.13
N THR A 487 -18.63 -28.59 -27.23
CA THR A 487 -19.59 -27.54 -26.82
C THR A 487 -20.19 -26.76 -28.00
N ALA A 488 -19.35 -26.33 -28.95
CA ALA A 488 -19.79 -25.53 -30.10
C ALA A 488 -20.74 -26.33 -31.01
N GLU A 489 -20.40 -27.59 -31.27
CA GLU A 489 -21.17 -28.50 -32.10
C GLU A 489 -22.52 -28.84 -31.44
N ALA A 490 -22.52 -29.06 -30.12
CA ALA A 490 -23.74 -29.29 -29.34
C ALA A 490 -24.66 -28.05 -29.34
N ALA A 491 -24.12 -26.86 -29.16
CA ALA A 491 -24.87 -25.60 -29.21
C ALA A 491 -25.49 -25.36 -30.60
N GLN A 492 -24.73 -25.59 -31.67
CA GLN A 492 -25.21 -25.42 -33.04
C GLN A 492 -26.30 -26.44 -33.38
N ALA A 493 -26.14 -27.71 -32.96
CA ALA A 493 -27.15 -28.74 -33.14
C ALA A 493 -28.45 -28.45 -32.36
N ALA A 494 -28.35 -27.73 -31.24
CA ALA A 494 -29.50 -27.23 -30.49
C ALA A 494 -30.16 -25.98 -31.10
N GLY A 495 -29.60 -25.42 -32.18
CA GLY A 495 -30.17 -24.29 -32.92
C GLY A 495 -29.62 -22.91 -32.55
N ALA A 496 -28.57 -22.82 -31.71
CA ALA A 496 -27.92 -21.54 -31.41
C ALA A 496 -27.02 -21.07 -32.56
N GLN A 497 -26.89 -19.75 -32.69
CA GLN A 497 -25.81 -19.16 -33.48
C GLN A 497 -24.52 -19.18 -32.68
N VAL A 498 -23.42 -19.74 -33.23
CA VAL A 498 -22.18 -19.94 -32.47
C VAL A 498 -21.07 -19.00 -32.93
N ILE A 499 -20.49 -18.26 -32.00
CA ILE A 499 -19.26 -17.48 -32.18
C ILE A 499 -18.13 -18.22 -31.47
N ARG A 500 -17.15 -18.72 -32.23
CA ARG A 500 -16.07 -19.57 -31.68
C ARG A 500 -14.75 -18.82 -31.62
N HIS A 501 -14.10 -18.87 -30.46
CA HIS A 501 -12.72 -18.41 -30.30
C HIS A 501 -11.73 -19.50 -30.71
N PRO A 502 -10.58 -19.14 -31.29
CA PRO A 502 -9.55 -20.11 -31.69
C PRO A 502 -8.86 -20.78 -30.50
N THR A 503 -8.82 -20.10 -29.35
CA THR A 503 -8.25 -20.56 -28.08
C THR A 503 -9.03 -19.95 -26.92
N ASN A 504 -8.87 -20.47 -25.70
CA ASN A 504 -9.46 -19.86 -24.51
C ASN A 504 -8.84 -18.49 -24.21
N LEU A 505 -9.68 -17.45 -24.30
CA LEU A 505 -9.33 -16.04 -24.06
C LEU A 505 -9.78 -15.54 -22.68
N GLY A 506 -10.59 -16.33 -21.97
CA GLY A 506 -11.09 -16.07 -20.64
C GLY A 506 -12.56 -15.61 -20.62
N PRO A 507 -13.24 -15.78 -19.47
CA PRO A 507 -14.68 -15.54 -19.36
C PRO A 507 -15.08 -14.07 -19.61
N GLY A 508 -14.19 -13.11 -19.33
CA GLY A 508 -14.45 -11.71 -19.64
C GLY A 508 -14.32 -11.39 -21.13
N ALA A 509 -13.45 -12.10 -21.86
CA ALA A 509 -13.38 -11.99 -23.31
C ALA A 509 -14.63 -12.60 -23.99
N ALA A 510 -15.12 -13.74 -23.48
CA ALA A 510 -16.38 -14.33 -23.90
C ALA A 510 -17.58 -13.40 -23.60
N ALA A 511 -17.65 -12.84 -22.40
CA ALA A 511 -18.69 -11.88 -22.01
C ALA A 511 -18.67 -10.60 -22.85
N ARG A 512 -17.49 -10.10 -23.22
CA ARG A 512 -17.36 -8.96 -24.15
C ARG A 512 -17.99 -9.28 -25.50
N ASN A 513 -17.72 -10.47 -26.03
CA ASN A 513 -18.26 -10.89 -27.31
C ASN A 513 -19.77 -11.20 -27.22
N CYS A 514 -20.27 -11.56 -26.04
CA CYS A 514 -21.72 -11.63 -25.77
C CYS A 514 -22.39 -10.24 -25.90
N LEU A 515 -21.80 -9.20 -25.29
CA LEU A 515 -22.30 -7.83 -25.46
C LEU A 515 -22.24 -7.37 -26.91
N GLN A 516 -21.14 -7.68 -27.61
CA GLN A 516 -20.99 -7.37 -29.04
C GLN A 516 -22.04 -8.09 -29.89
N ALA A 517 -22.32 -9.36 -29.61
CA ALA A 517 -23.33 -10.13 -30.33
C ALA A 517 -24.74 -9.54 -30.20
N GLY A 518 -25.06 -8.95 -29.04
CA GLY A 518 -26.30 -8.20 -28.82
C GLY A 518 -26.35 -6.91 -29.63
N LEU A 519 -25.25 -6.15 -29.67
CA LEU A 519 -25.13 -4.93 -30.48
C LEU A 519 -25.27 -5.23 -31.99
N ASP A 520 -24.55 -6.25 -32.48
CA ASP A 520 -24.55 -6.63 -33.91
C ASP A 520 -25.94 -7.06 -34.40
N ARG A 521 -26.76 -7.60 -33.50
CA ARG A 521 -28.15 -8.04 -33.79
C ARG A 521 -29.18 -6.97 -33.51
N GLN A 522 -28.74 -5.77 -33.14
CA GLN A 522 -29.63 -4.68 -32.74
C GLN A 522 -30.63 -5.13 -31.67
N ALA A 523 -30.17 -5.84 -30.62
CA ALA A 523 -31.02 -6.25 -29.51
C ALA A 523 -31.56 -5.05 -28.74
N ASP A 524 -32.87 -5.02 -28.46
CA ASP A 524 -33.47 -4.04 -27.55
C ASP A 524 -33.25 -4.45 -26.10
N ILE A 525 -33.22 -5.76 -25.85
CA ILE A 525 -32.84 -6.38 -24.59
C ILE A 525 -31.85 -7.52 -24.86
N LEU A 526 -30.69 -7.47 -24.23
CA LEU A 526 -29.75 -8.60 -24.18
C LEU A 526 -29.84 -9.28 -22.83
N VAL A 527 -29.90 -10.61 -22.82
CA VAL A 527 -29.80 -11.43 -21.61
C VAL A 527 -28.53 -12.28 -21.69
N THR A 528 -27.75 -12.29 -20.61
CA THR A 528 -26.61 -13.21 -20.45
C THR A 528 -26.93 -14.21 -19.36
N LEU A 529 -26.54 -15.47 -19.55
CA LEU A 529 -26.62 -16.57 -18.58
C LEU A 529 -25.49 -17.56 -18.86
N ASP A 530 -25.08 -18.32 -17.85
CA ASP A 530 -23.98 -19.29 -17.94
C ASP A 530 -24.42 -20.58 -18.64
N GLY A 531 -23.52 -21.17 -19.44
CA GLY A 531 -23.80 -22.38 -20.23
C GLY A 531 -23.67 -23.71 -19.47
N ASP A 532 -23.32 -23.67 -18.19
CA ASP A 532 -23.01 -24.82 -17.34
C ASP A 532 -24.24 -25.39 -16.59
N GLY A 533 -25.44 -24.94 -16.97
CA GLY A 533 -26.72 -25.38 -16.39
C GLY A 533 -27.00 -24.85 -14.99
N GLN A 534 -26.17 -23.94 -14.46
CA GLN A 534 -26.38 -23.43 -13.09
C GLN A 534 -27.57 -22.47 -12.98
N HIS A 535 -27.95 -21.82 -14.08
CA HIS A 535 -29.08 -20.89 -14.14
C HIS A 535 -30.28 -21.54 -14.84
N ASP A 536 -31.48 -21.31 -14.30
CA ASP A 536 -32.73 -21.74 -14.91
C ASP A 536 -33.15 -20.74 -16.00
N PRO A 537 -33.17 -21.13 -17.29
CA PRO A 537 -33.57 -20.24 -18.38
C PRO A 537 -35.05 -19.79 -18.29
N ASP A 538 -35.92 -20.49 -17.56
CA ASP A 538 -37.31 -20.05 -17.36
C ASP A 538 -37.40 -18.76 -16.53
N GLU A 539 -36.34 -18.41 -15.80
CA GLU A 539 -36.26 -17.17 -15.03
C GLU A 539 -35.87 -15.95 -15.90
N ILE A 540 -35.60 -16.12 -17.20
CA ILE A 540 -35.27 -15.02 -18.12
C ILE A 540 -36.37 -13.94 -18.08
N LEU A 541 -37.64 -14.35 -18.12
CA LEU A 541 -38.79 -13.44 -18.07
C LEU A 541 -38.79 -12.58 -16.79
N GLN A 542 -38.36 -13.17 -15.67
CA GLN A 542 -38.25 -12.46 -14.39
C GLN A 542 -37.12 -11.43 -14.40
N VAL A 543 -35.98 -11.75 -15.03
CA VAL A 543 -34.82 -10.85 -15.10
C VAL A 543 -35.06 -9.69 -16.07
N ILE A 544 -35.83 -9.88 -17.16
CA ILE A 544 -36.14 -8.79 -18.11
C ILE A 544 -37.32 -7.91 -17.69
N ALA A 545 -38.22 -8.38 -16.82
CA ALA A 545 -39.43 -7.66 -16.42
C ALA A 545 -39.17 -6.20 -15.95
N PRO A 546 -38.14 -5.89 -15.13
CA PRO A 546 -37.87 -4.50 -14.73
C PRO A 546 -37.40 -3.61 -15.89
N ILE A 547 -36.82 -4.17 -16.95
CA ILE A 547 -36.44 -3.42 -18.16
C ILE A 547 -37.69 -3.12 -18.99
N LEU A 548 -38.56 -4.12 -19.16
CA LEU A 548 -39.84 -3.96 -19.86
C LEU A 548 -40.75 -2.92 -19.17
N ALA A 549 -40.75 -2.89 -17.84
CA ALA A 549 -41.46 -1.89 -17.05
C ALA A 549 -40.80 -0.50 -17.06
N GLY A 550 -39.66 -0.33 -17.74
CA GLY A 550 -38.92 0.93 -17.79
C GLY A 550 -38.27 1.32 -16.46
N GLU A 551 -38.10 0.39 -15.51
CA GLU A 551 -37.59 0.63 -14.16
C GLU A 551 -36.08 0.42 -14.01
N ALA A 552 -35.46 -0.29 -14.97
CA ALA A 552 -34.05 -0.64 -14.97
C ALA A 552 -33.42 -0.50 -16.36
N ASP A 553 -32.14 -0.15 -16.38
CA ASP A 553 -31.29 -0.24 -17.57
C ASP A 553 -30.40 -1.50 -17.52
N LEU A 554 -30.09 -1.98 -16.31
CA LEU A 554 -29.37 -3.22 -16.03
C LEU A 554 -30.06 -3.98 -14.89
N VAL A 555 -30.40 -5.24 -15.12
CA VAL A 555 -30.94 -6.14 -14.08
C VAL A 555 -29.95 -7.26 -13.79
N ILE A 556 -29.74 -7.55 -12.51
CA ILE A 556 -28.91 -8.67 -12.05
C ILE A 556 -29.81 -9.75 -11.45
N GLY A 557 -29.72 -10.97 -11.94
CA GLY A 557 -30.28 -12.14 -11.26
C GLY A 557 -29.49 -12.40 -9.97
N SER A 558 -30.06 -12.06 -8.82
CA SER A 558 -29.45 -12.27 -7.51
C SER A 558 -29.83 -13.62 -6.92
N ARG A 559 -28.80 -14.39 -6.57
CA ARG A 559 -28.92 -15.69 -5.86
C ARG A 559 -29.33 -15.52 -4.39
N PHE A 560 -29.38 -14.28 -3.87
CA PHE A 560 -29.57 -13.99 -2.44
C PHE A 560 -30.88 -13.26 -2.11
N LEU A 561 -31.67 -12.85 -3.11
CA LEU A 561 -32.97 -12.21 -2.88
C LEU A 561 -34.12 -13.19 -2.61
N GLY A 562 -33.97 -14.47 -3.00
CA GLY A 562 -35.01 -15.50 -2.90
C GLY A 562 -34.85 -16.49 -1.73
N ARG A 563 -35.79 -17.45 -1.64
CA ARG A 563 -35.81 -18.51 -0.61
C ARG A 563 -34.78 -19.63 -0.86
N TYR A 564 -34.24 -19.76 -2.07
CA TYR A 564 -33.29 -20.82 -2.46
C TYR A 564 -31.84 -20.35 -2.30
N ASN A 565 -31.28 -20.52 -1.09
CA ASN A 565 -29.91 -20.09 -0.75
C ASN A 565 -28.93 -21.28 -0.61
N ASN A 566 -28.83 -22.15 -1.61
CA ASN A 566 -27.94 -23.33 -1.60
C ASN A 566 -26.51 -23.02 -2.07
N VAL A 567 -25.97 -21.83 -1.74
CA VAL A 567 -24.59 -21.43 -2.03
C VAL A 567 -23.65 -21.91 -0.92
N ALA A 568 -22.61 -22.68 -1.26
CA ALA A 568 -21.61 -23.13 -0.29
C ALA A 568 -20.98 -21.97 0.52
N GLY A 569 -20.80 -22.15 1.83
CA GLY A 569 -20.45 -21.07 2.76
C GLY A 569 -19.20 -20.24 2.40
N TYR A 570 -18.17 -20.87 1.83
CA TYR A 570 -16.96 -20.17 1.39
C TYR A 570 -17.20 -19.30 0.15
N ARG A 571 -18.05 -19.73 -0.80
CA ARG A 571 -18.42 -18.92 -1.98
C ARG A 571 -19.31 -17.76 -1.56
N ARG A 572 -20.25 -18.02 -0.64
CA ARG A 572 -21.10 -16.98 -0.05
C ARG A 572 -20.27 -15.89 0.64
N PHE A 573 -19.24 -16.27 1.41
CA PHE A 573 -18.32 -15.31 2.00
C PHE A 573 -17.58 -14.48 0.93
N GLY A 574 -17.05 -15.12 -0.12
CA GLY A 574 -16.38 -14.43 -1.22
C GLY A 574 -17.28 -13.43 -1.95
N ILE A 575 -18.50 -13.84 -2.32
CA ILE A 575 -19.48 -12.98 -2.99
C ILE A 575 -19.90 -11.82 -2.07
N ASN A 576 -20.11 -12.08 -0.78
CA ASN A 576 -20.45 -11.04 0.19
C ASN A 576 -19.33 -10.00 0.36
N VAL A 577 -18.06 -10.42 0.38
CA VAL A 577 -16.92 -9.50 0.46
C VAL A 577 -16.85 -8.63 -0.79
N ILE A 578 -16.97 -9.21 -1.99
CA ILE A 578 -16.93 -8.45 -3.25
C ILE A 578 -18.13 -7.50 -3.36
N THR A 579 -19.33 -7.98 -2.99
CA THR A 579 -20.56 -7.18 -2.98
C THR A 579 -20.50 -6.06 -1.94
N PHE A 580 -19.91 -6.31 -0.76
CA PHE A 580 -19.63 -5.28 0.23
C PHE A 580 -18.69 -4.21 -0.32
N LEU A 581 -17.61 -4.59 -0.99
CA LEU A 581 -16.67 -3.65 -1.62
C LEU A 581 -17.33 -2.81 -2.73
N TYR A 582 -18.24 -3.39 -3.50
CA TYR A 582 -19.04 -2.65 -4.49
C TYR A 582 -20.02 -1.67 -3.82
N ASN A 583 -20.76 -2.13 -2.81
CA ASN A 583 -21.76 -1.35 -2.10
C ASN A 583 -21.17 -0.25 -1.22
N PHE A 584 -19.89 -0.34 -0.86
CA PHE A 584 -19.21 0.64 -0.02
C PHE A 584 -19.20 2.03 -0.71
N GLY A 585 -19.94 2.97 -0.13
CA GLY A 585 -20.16 4.31 -0.68
C GLY A 585 -21.18 4.38 -1.83
N ALA A 586 -22.02 3.36 -2.02
CA ALA A 586 -23.16 3.37 -2.94
C ALA A 586 -24.44 3.84 -2.25
N ARG A 587 -25.28 4.64 -2.94
CA ARG A 587 -26.63 4.99 -2.48
C ARG A 587 -27.62 3.84 -2.69
N ALA A 588 -27.56 3.19 -3.85
CA ALA A 588 -28.28 1.95 -4.14
C ALA A 588 -27.35 0.75 -3.91
N LYS A 589 -27.83 -0.25 -3.17
CA LYS A 589 -27.07 -1.46 -2.84
C LYS A 589 -27.62 -2.65 -3.64
N ILE A 590 -26.72 -3.53 -4.04
CA ILE A 590 -27.06 -4.84 -4.64
C ILE A 590 -26.70 -5.96 -3.66
N THR A 591 -27.27 -7.12 -3.83
CA THR A 591 -27.07 -8.33 -3.01
C THR A 591 -26.15 -9.33 -3.70
N ASP A 592 -26.03 -9.30 -5.03
CA ASP A 592 -25.13 -10.18 -5.79
C ASP A 592 -24.31 -9.44 -6.86
N GLY A 593 -23.08 -9.05 -6.53
CA GLY A 593 -22.18 -8.40 -7.49
C GLY A 593 -21.48 -9.33 -8.48
N GLN A 594 -21.72 -10.64 -8.42
CA GLN A 594 -20.94 -11.65 -9.14
C GLN A 594 -21.80 -12.55 -10.04
N SER A 595 -23.13 -12.42 -10.02
CA SER A 595 -23.99 -13.17 -10.93
C SER A 595 -23.78 -12.72 -12.38
N CYS A 596 -23.66 -13.68 -13.29
CA CYS A 596 -23.58 -13.47 -14.74
C CYS A 596 -24.96 -13.51 -15.41
N PHE A 597 -26.00 -13.94 -14.70
CA PHE A 597 -27.38 -13.84 -15.15
C PHE A 597 -27.82 -12.38 -15.11
N ARG A 598 -27.83 -11.70 -16.26
CA ARG A 598 -28.08 -10.25 -16.35
C ARG A 598 -28.87 -9.90 -17.58
N ALA A 599 -29.72 -8.88 -17.47
CA ALA A 599 -30.39 -8.27 -18.61
C ALA A 599 -29.93 -6.81 -18.79
N TYR A 600 -29.77 -6.40 -20.05
CA TYR A 600 -29.28 -5.10 -20.47
C TYR A 600 -30.25 -4.51 -21.49
N ASN A 601 -30.71 -3.29 -21.28
CA ASN A 601 -31.44 -2.58 -22.33
C ASN A 601 -30.47 -1.98 -23.37
N ARG A 602 -31.02 -1.46 -24.48
CA ARG A 602 -30.25 -0.75 -25.52
C ARG A 602 -29.22 0.23 -24.95
N ARG A 603 -29.65 1.11 -24.04
CA ARG A 603 -28.77 2.12 -23.43
C ARG A 603 -27.59 1.49 -22.69
N ALA A 604 -27.81 0.40 -21.96
CA ALA A 604 -26.75 -0.32 -21.28
C ALA A 604 -25.77 -0.98 -22.26
N LEU A 605 -26.27 -1.58 -23.35
CA LEU A 605 -25.42 -2.16 -24.40
C LEU A 605 -24.53 -1.10 -25.08
N ASP A 606 -25.09 0.05 -25.40
CA ASP A 606 -24.37 1.14 -26.05
C ASP A 606 -23.31 1.76 -25.13
N THR A 607 -23.50 1.64 -23.81
CA THR A 607 -22.64 2.26 -22.80
C THR A 607 -21.50 1.35 -22.32
N LEU A 608 -21.77 0.06 -22.10
CA LEU A 608 -20.86 -0.83 -21.40
C LEU A 608 -19.78 -1.40 -22.35
N ARG A 609 -18.52 -1.39 -21.91
CA ARG A 609 -17.37 -1.90 -22.66
C ARG A 609 -16.48 -2.75 -21.75
N ILE A 610 -16.57 -4.07 -21.86
CA ILE A 610 -15.75 -4.99 -21.06
C ILE A 610 -14.30 -4.95 -21.55
N THR A 611 -13.37 -4.65 -20.64
CA THR A 611 -11.92 -4.65 -20.94
C THR A 611 -11.17 -5.75 -20.18
N GLU A 612 -11.75 -6.27 -19.11
CA GLU A 612 -11.16 -7.32 -18.29
C GLU A 612 -11.39 -8.71 -18.92
N PRO A 613 -10.33 -9.48 -19.27
CA PRO A 613 -10.49 -10.80 -19.87
C PRO A 613 -10.88 -11.89 -18.85
N GLY A 614 -10.69 -11.66 -17.55
CA GLY A 614 -11.04 -12.60 -16.49
C GLY A 614 -12.38 -12.31 -15.80
N PHE A 615 -12.72 -13.08 -14.77
CA PHE A 615 -13.97 -12.97 -13.99
C PHE A 615 -14.26 -11.59 -13.35
N GLY A 616 -13.27 -10.70 -13.31
CA GLY A 616 -13.44 -9.31 -12.87
C GLY A 616 -14.38 -8.48 -13.74
N PHE A 617 -14.72 -8.93 -14.95
CA PHE A 617 -15.67 -8.26 -15.85
C PHE A 617 -17.05 -8.03 -15.20
N SER A 618 -17.47 -8.94 -14.33
CA SER A 618 -18.75 -8.88 -13.60
C SER A 618 -18.83 -7.63 -12.71
N VAL A 619 -17.72 -7.21 -12.10
CA VAL A 619 -17.66 -5.96 -11.31
C VAL A 619 -17.37 -4.75 -12.19
N GLU A 620 -16.52 -4.89 -13.21
CA GLU A 620 -16.23 -3.82 -14.16
C GLU A 620 -17.52 -3.24 -14.76
N THR A 621 -18.40 -4.11 -15.26
CA THR A 621 -19.69 -3.73 -15.86
C THR A 621 -20.60 -2.99 -14.88
N LEU A 622 -20.66 -3.40 -13.61
CA LEU A 622 -21.43 -2.71 -12.57
C LEU A 622 -20.85 -1.33 -12.24
N VAL A 623 -19.52 -1.21 -12.21
CA VAL A 623 -18.84 0.07 -11.99
C VAL A 623 -19.10 1.01 -13.17
N GLN A 624 -19.01 0.51 -14.41
CA GLN A 624 -19.31 1.30 -15.62
C GLN A 624 -20.77 1.74 -15.66
N ALA A 625 -21.71 0.82 -15.41
CA ALA A 625 -23.15 1.12 -15.38
C ALA A 625 -23.47 2.24 -14.38
N ARG A 626 -22.91 2.14 -13.17
CA ARG A 626 -23.07 3.18 -12.15
C ARG A 626 -22.48 4.52 -12.58
N ASN A 627 -21.28 4.52 -13.16
CA ASN A 627 -20.61 5.76 -13.56
C ASN A 627 -21.33 6.46 -14.73
N ALA A 628 -22.01 5.70 -15.58
CA ALA A 628 -22.86 6.22 -16.64
C ALA A 628 -24.28 6.57 -16.19
N GLY A 629 -24.59 6.43 -14.88
CA GLY A 629 -25.89 6.76 -14.32
C GLY A 629 -27.01 5.80 -14.74
N LEU A 630 -26.69 4.55 -15.10
CA LEU A 630 -27.67 3.51 -15.42
C LEU A 630 -28.42 3.07 -14.16
N ARG A 631 -29.72 2.78 -14.30
CA ARG A 631 -30.58 2.26 -13.24
C ARG A 631 -30.34 0.76 -13.09
N ILE A 632 -29.83 0.35 -11.93
CA ILE A 632 -29.52 -1.05 -11.64
C ILE A 632 -30.59 -1.62 -10.69
N ARG A 633 -31.21 -2.74 -11.07
CA ARG A 633 -32.15 -3.51 -10.25
C ARG A 633 -31.68 -4.96 -10.11
N GLU A 634 -32.29 -5.68 -9.18
CA GLU A 634 -32.05 -7.10 -8.99
C GLU A 634 -33.36 -7.89 -9.07
N ALA A 635 -33.30 -9.06 -9.70
CA ALA A 635 -34.38 -10.05 -9.73
C ALA A 635 -33.92 -11.29 -8.95
N SER A 636 -34.80 -11.97 -8.22
CA SER A 636 -34.45 -13.23 -7.57
C SER A 636 -34.27 -14.32 -8.61
N ILE A 637 -33.21 -15.12 -8.51
CA ILE A 637 -32.99 -16.30 -9.37
C ILE A 637 -32.62 -17.52 -8.53
N SER A 638 -32.85 -18.71 -9.07
CA SER A 638 -32.35 -19.97 -8.54
C SER A 638 -30.96 -20.29 -9.11
N CYS A 639 -30.23 -21.16 -8.40
CA CYS A 639 -28.90 -21.59 -8.81
C CYS A 639 -28.66 -23.03 -8.36
N VAL A 640 -28.36 -23.91 -9.31
CA VAL A 640 -27.99 -25.32 -9.05
C VAL A 640 -26.48 -25.46 -9.24
N TYR A 641 -25.80 -26.21 -8.37
CA TYR A 641 -24.37 -26.47 -8.51
C TYR A 641 -24.14 -27.95 -8.77
N HIS A 642 -23.43 -28.28 -9.86
CA HIS A 642 -23.04 -29.65 -10.20
C HIS A 642 -21.63 -29.97 -9.64
N GLU A 643 -21.39 -31.21 -9.20
CA GLU A 643 -20.12 -31.63 -8.56
C GLU A 643 -18.89 -31.49 -9.48
N GLU A 644 -19.10 -31.42 -10.80
CA GLU A 644 -18.06 -31.28 -11.82
C GLU A 644 -17.63 -29.82 -12.09
N SER A 645 -18.26 -28.83 -11.44
CA SER A 645 -17.87 -27.42 -11.60
C SER A 645 -16.51 -27.14 -10.93
N HIS A 646 -15.45 -27.16 -11.74
CA HIS A 646 -14.06 -26.91 -11.33
C HIS A 646 -13.88 -25.53 -10.67
N SER A 647 -13.94 -25.47 -9.34
CA SER A 647 -13.59 -24.25 -8.59
C SER A 647 -12.08 -24.14 -8.34
N MET A 648 -11.47 -23.06 -8.87
CA MET A 648 -10.12 -22.63 -8.49
C MET A 648 -10.07 -22.14 -7.04
N ASN A 649 -8.84 -22.06 -6.49
CA ASN A 649 -8.55 -21.63 -5.12
C ASN A 649 -9.28 -20.30 -4.76
N PRO A 650 -10.30 -20.35 -3.87
CA PRO A 650 -11.22 -19.24 -3.63
C PRO A 650 -10.56 -17.95 -3.13
N VAL A 651 -9.43 -18.06 -2.43
CA VAL A 651 -8.74 -16.93 -1.79
C VAL A 651 -7.95 -16.11 -2.82
N LEU A 652 -7.21 -16.78 -3.72
CA LEU A 652 -6.49 -16.13 -4.81
C LEU A 652 -7.46 -15.47 -5.79
N HIS A 653 -8.63 -16.08 -5.99
CA HIS A 653 -9.69 -15.54 -6.82
C HIS A 653 -10.33 -14.30 -6.18
N GLY A 654 -10.69 -14.35 -4.89
CA GLY A 654 -11.26 -13.21 -4.15
C GLY A 654 -10.31 -12.01 -4.07
N VAL A 655 -9.01 -12.23 -3.86
CA VAL A 655 -7.99 -11.17 -3.86
C VAL A 655 -7.81 -10.58 -5.27
N GLY A 656 -7.83 -11.41 -6.32
CA GLY A 656 -7.77 -10.96 -7.71
C GLY A 656 -8.97 -10.07 -8.08
N VAL A 657 -10.18 -10.48 -7.72
CA VAL A 657 -11.39 -9.68 -7.98
C VAL A 657 -11.39 -8.40 -7.15
N ALA A 658 -10.99 -8.43 -5.87
CA ALA A 658 -10.86 -7.23 -5.03
C ALA A 658 -9.86 -6.21 -5.61
N LEU A 659 -8.70 -6.68 -6.09
CA LEU A 659 -7.70 -5.85 -6.78
C LEU A 659 -8.25 -5.28 -8.11
N MET A 660 -9.12 -6.02 -8.80
CA MET A 660 -9.79 -5.55 -10.01
C MET A 660 -10.87 -4.50 -9.75
N VAL A 661 -11.68 -4.65 -8.69
CA VAL A 661 -12.61 -3.59 -8.27
C VAL A 661 -11.85 -2.29 -8.04
N VAL A 662 -10.67 -2.38 -7.42
CA VAL A 662 -9.76 -1.25 -7.20
C VAL A 662 -9.20 -0.71 -8.53
N LYS A 663 -8.75 -1.58 -9.44
CA LYS A 663 -8.23 -1.21 -10.78
C LYS A 663 -9.27 -0.52 -11.66
N HIS A 664 -10.46 -1.08 -11.82
CA HIS A 664 -11.51 -0.54 -12.68
C HIS A 664 -12.22 0.67 -12.09
N ARG A 665 -12.39 0.76 -10.76
CA ARG A 665 -12.72 2.04 -10.12
C ARG A 665 -11.58 3.05 -10.20
N GLY A 666 -10.34 2.60 -10.37
CA GLY A 666 -9.21 3.44 -10.77
C GLY A 666 -9.52 4.04 -12.15
N ILE A 667 -9.61 3.19 -13.17
CA ILE A 667 -9.75 3.54 -14.61
C ILE A 667 -11.01 4.36 -14.92
N ALA A 668 -12.18 3.99 -14.38
CA ALA A 668 -13.41 4.73 -14.68
C ALA A 668 -13.50 6.09 -13.97
N MET A 669 -12.72 6.30 -12.90
CA MET A 669 -12.50 7.65 -12.36
C MET A 669 -11.49 8.46 -13.20
N LEU A 670 -10.66 7.79 -14.02
CA LEU A 670 -9.74 8.45 -14.95
C LEU A 670 -10.48 9.05 -16.15
N SER A 671 -11.51 8.38 -16.68
CA SER A 671 -12.25 8.85 -17.87
C SER A 671 -13.26 9.98 -17.57
N SER A 672 -13.82 10.04 -16.36
CA SER A 672 -14.72 11.15 -15.94
C SER A 672 -14.04 12.53 -15.81
N SER A 673 -12.70 12.58 -15.95
CA SER A 673 -11.91 13.82 -15.98
C SER A 673 -11.54 14.30 -17.38
N ALA A 674 -11.91 13.57 -18.44
CA ALA A 674 -11.55 13.89 -19.84
C ALA A 674 -12.74 14.34 -20.71
N GLY A 675 -13.98 14.25 -20.21
CA GLY A 675 -15.20 14.43 -21.00
C GLY A 675 -15.83 15.84 -21.00
N SER A 676 -15.14 16.90 -20.59
CA SER A 676 -15.72 18.26 -20.57
C SER A 676 -14.94 19.29 -21.40
N SER A 677 -14.26 18.84 -22.47
CA SER A 677 -13.50 19.74 -23.36
C SER A 677 -13.54 19.32 -24.84
N ALA A 678 -14.68 18.83 -25.31
CA ALA A 678 -14.90 18.67 -26.75
C ALA A 678 -16.39 18.92 -27.07
N LEU A 679 -16.69 20.17 -27.42
CA LEU A 679 -17.78 20.63 -28.30
C LEU A 679 -17.81 22.17 -28.18
N VAL A 680 -17.12 22.85 -29.10
CA VAL A 680 -17.44 24.13 -29.77
C VAL A 680 -16.20 24.51 -30.58
N VAL A 681 -16.24 24.24 -31.89
CA VAL A 681 -15.60 24.98 -33.00
C VAL A 681 -16.44 24.60 -34.23
N ASP A 682 -17.51 25.32 -34.56
CA ASP A 682 -17.48 26.41 -35.56
C ASP A 682 -16.36 27.45 -35.44
#